data_AF-A0A4R8LE57-F1
#
_entry.id   AF-A0A4R8LE57-F1
#
_cell.length_a   1.000
_cell.length_b   1.000
_cell.length_c   1.000
_cell.angle_alpha   90.00
_cell.angle_beta   90.00
_cell.angle_gamma   90.00
#
_symmetry.space_group_name_H-M   'P 1'
#
loop_
_entity.id
_entity.type
_entity.pdbx_description
1 polymer ?
#
loop_
_entity_poly.entity_id
_entity_poly.type
_entity_poly.pdbx_seq_one_letter_code
_entity_poly.pdbx_strand_id
1 'polypeptide(L)'
;MPAIQSLRFAVLACATVLVSGCGSGSDGNNGQSINAMPVFVVPGSVTTTTYDGNSDDLLTAGLGKTGLAANAPGFANPAAPTSAELRRLAIWSNYRALVDITANGGYGRFWGPNIDLNGNDTLGEGKIAGIEYVAYADNGSGRQNVTLLVQVPASFDPANPCIVTATSSGSRGVYGAISAAGEWALKRGCAVAYTDKGTGNGAHELSTNIVTLIDGRLGVANLVGTRSLFTANVPSTALASFNRSFPNRYAFKHAHSQQNPEQDWGKDTLEAIQFAYWALNQQFAPLVDSTRHAVRYQPGSITTIAASVSNGGGASLAAAEQDTQGLITAVVVGEPQINLNMSPNAQVIEGGVRITSAGAPLADYITFANLLQPCAAAAPSVAAAPYLSTLPLATTQAIRAARCASLAGNGLVAGVNVAAQSADALNRLHAAGYETDSDLLHAPMWDSQAVPAVAVTYANAYMLSSVTDNLCGFSFGTTDAQGNAGVAPVIAPMPSLFGLGNGVPPTSGINLVFNISPSGVDHRLATADASFTGAFCLRGLWTNIFSTMQTSVNAIRVNANLRGKPAIIVQGRSDALVPVNHASRAYLAMNTLAEGSRSQLSFYEVTNAQHFDAFLGTPGFDTRFVPLHYYNLQALNLMWGHLKSGAALPPSQVVRTTPRGGTPGAAPALSVSNLPPIAQSPGSNAIRAAAGTVAVPR
;
A
#
# COMPACT_ATOMS: atom_id res chain seq x y z
N MET A 1 73.67 -29.32 27.19
CA MET A 1 72.81 -28.42 27.99
C MET A 1 72.27 -27.35 27.06
N PRO A 2 70.98 -26.91 27.10
CA PRO A 2 69.85 -27.27 27.99
C PRO A 2 68.65 -27.92 27.21
N ALA A 3 67.87 -28.84 27.81
CA ALA A 3 66.65 -28.71 28.65
C ALA A 3 65.35 -28.39 27.83
N ILE A 4 64.47 -29.36 27.54
CA ILE A 4 63.31 -29.87 28.33
C ILE A 4 62.36 -28.73 28.74
N GLN A 5 61.33 -28.44 27.93
CA GLN A 5 59.92 -28.89 28.00
C GLN A 5 59.11 -28.37 29.21
N SER A 6 58.00 -27.66 28.92
CA SER A 6 56.68 -27.88 29.53
C SER A 6 55.56 -27.16 28.74
N LEU A 7 54.62 -27.99 28.25
CA LEU A 7 53.38 -27.71 27.53
C LEU A 7 52.36 -26.83 28.29
N ARG A 8 51.43 -26.18 27.56
CA ARG A 8 49.97 -26.49 27.65
C ARG A 8 49.23 -26.23 26.32
N PHE A 9 48.33 -27.16 26.04
CA PHE A 9 47.62 -27.47 24.80
C PHE A 9 46.58 -26.44 24.34
N ALA A 10 46.52 -26.20 23.03
CA ALA A 10 45.32 -25.78 22.31
C ALA A 10 44.83 -26.99 21.48
N VAL A 11 43.59 -27.43 21.72
CA VAL A 11 42.94 -28.46 20.91
C VAL A 11 42.19 -27.75 19.78
N LEU A 12 42.74 -27.85 18.58
CA LEU A 12 42.09 -27.53 17.31
C LEU A 12 41.39 -28.82 16.83
N ALA A 13 40.06 -28.83 16.81
CA ALA A 13 39.31 -29.93 16.20
C ALA A 13 38.81 -29.48 14.82
N CYS A 14 39.43 -30.05 13.77
CA CYS A 14 38.98 -30.00 12.40
C CYS A 14 37.58 -30.61 12.27
N ALA A 15 36.59 -29.85 11.82
CA ALA A 15 35.33 -30.39 11.33
C ALA A 15 35.46 -30.64 9.81
N THR A 16 35.50 -31.92 9.46
CA THR A 16 35.50 -32.45 8.10
C THR A 16 34.17 -32.19 7.40
N VAL A 17 34.27 -31.69 6.18
CA VAL A 17 33.20 -31.57 5.19
C VAL A 17 32.73 -32.98 4.79
N LEU A 18 31.43 -33.27 4.93
CA LEU A 18 30.78 -34.40 4.28
C LEU A 18 29.89 -33.87 3.15
N VAL A 19 30.40 -33.99 1.93
CA VAL A 19 29.61 -33.90 0.70
C VAL A 19 28.92 -35.25 0.51
N SER A 20 27.61 -35.31 0.63
CA SER A 20 26.81 -36.46 0.19
C SER A 20 26.19 -36.17 -1.17
N GLY A 21 26.98 -36.43 -2.22
CA GLY A 21 26.46 -36.69 -3.55
C GLY A 21 26.21 -38.19 -3.70
N CYS A 22 24.96 -38.58 -3.93
CA CYS A 22 24.62 -39.88 -4.50
C CYS A 22 23.63 -39.66 -5.65
N GLY A 23 24.09 -39.93 -6.87
CA GLY A 23 23.25 -40.11 -8.03
C GLY A 23 22.78 -41.55 -8.19
N SER A 24 21.64 -41.70 -8.87
CA SER A 24 21.27 -42.82 -9.75
C SER A 24 21.23 -44.23 -9.15
N GLY A 25 20.07 -44.59 -8.59
CA GLY A 25 19.56 -45.97 -8.57
C GLY A 25 18.24 -46.02 -9.34
N SER A 26 18.22 -46.73 -10.45
CA SER A 26 17.07 -46.94 -11.32
C SER A 26 16.10 -47.95 -10.71
N ASP A 27 15.04 -47.44 -10.08
CA ASP A 27 13.79 -48.15 -9.84
C ASP A 27 12.64 -47.31 -10.44
N GLY A 28 11.89 -47.92 -11.35
CA GLY A 28 10.83 -47.31 -12.15
C GLY A 28 9.57 -46.95 -11.35
N ASN A 29 9.71 -46.05 -10.38
CA ASN A 29 8.57 -45.33 -9.79
C ASN A 29 8.59 -43.90 -10.34
N ASN A 30 7.79 -43.64 -11.38
CA ASN A 30 7.38 -42.29 -11.78
C ASN A 30 6.52 -41.67 -10.65
N GLY A 31 7.13 -41.42 -9.49
CA GLY A 31 6.48 -40.75 -8.38
C GLY A 31 6.22 -39.31 -8.78
N GLN A 32 5.01 -39.02 -9.26
CA GLN A 32 4.59 -37.66 -9.53
C GLN A 32 4.84 -36.80 -8.28
N SER A 33 5.51 -35.66 -8.45
CA SER A 33 5.70 -34.70 -7.37
C SER A 33 4.34 -34.32 -6.80
N ILE A 34 4.20 -34.40 -5.47
CA ILE A 34 2.98 -34.08 -4.76
C ILE A 34 2.90 -32.57 -4.55
N ASN A 35 1.73 -31.99 -4.78
CA ASN A 35 1.44 -30.59 -4.47
C ASN A 35 1.39 -30.35 -2.95
N ALA A 36 2.57 -30.22 -2.35
CA ALA A 36 2.72 -29.93 -0.93
C ALA A 36 2.34 -28.47 -0.64
N MET A 37 1.69 -28.26 0.51
CA MET A 37 1.45 -26.91 1.02
C MET A 37 2.79 -26.19 1.25
N PRO A 38 2.95 -24.91 0.84
CA PRO A 38 4.13 -24.14 1.18
C PRO A 38 4.32 -24.02 2.70
N VAL A 39 5.57 -24.11 3.17
CA VAL A 39 5.89 -24.23 4.61
C VAL A 39 5.54 -23.00 5.44
N PHE A 40 5.43 -21.82 4.81
CA PHE A 40 5.02 -20.59 5.48
C PHE A 40 3.51 -20.54 5.76
N VAL A 41 2.70 -21.37 5.09
CA VAL A 41 1.25 -21.40 5.30
C VAL A 41 0.96 -22.05 6.64
N VAL A 42 0.29 -21.32 7.53
CA VAL A 42 -0.04 -21.81 8.86
C VAL A 42 -0.96 -23.04 8.75
N PRO A 43 -0.57 -24.20 9.32
CA PRO A 43 -1.36 -25.42 9.22
C PRO A 43 -2.79 -25.23 9.71
N GLY A 44 -3.76 -25.72 8.93
CA GLY A 44 -5.19 -25.64 9.25
C GLY A 44 -5.82 -24.25 9.12
N SER A 45 -5.08 -23.23 8.67
CA SER A 45 -5.63 -21.89 8.43
C SER A 45 -6.37 -21.76 7.10
N VAL A 46 -6.14 -22.68 6.15
CA VAL A 46 -6.71 -22.59 4.80
C VAL A 46 -8.22 -22.79 4.84
N THR A 47 -8.95 -21.78 4.37
CA THR A 47 -10.38 -21.85 4.12
C THR A 47 -10.64 -21.71 2.63
N THR A 48 -11.55 -22.52 2.10
CA THR A 48 -11.95 -22.49 0.69
C THR A 48 -13.44 -22.18 0.59
N THR A 49 -13.84 -21.26 -0.29
CA THR A 49 -15.25 -20.92 -0.52
C THR A 49 -15.52 -20.78 -2.01
N THR A 50 -16.62 -21.38 -2.48
CA THR A 50 -17.08 -21.27 -3.88
C THR A 50 -18.21 -20.25 -3.98
N TYR A 51 -18.18 -19.42 -5.02
CA TYR A 51 -19.16 -18.38 -5.29
C TYR A 51 -19.84 -18.61 -6.65
N ASP A 52 -21.16 -18.39 -6.70
CA ASP A 52 -22.02 -18.72 -7.84
C ASP A 52 -21.99 -17.67 -8.97
N GLY A 53 -21.48 -16.46 -8.70
CA GLY A 53 -21.49 -15.34 -9.64
C GLY A 53 -22.85 -14.63 -9.73
N ASN A 54 -23.82 -15.00 -8.90
CA ASN A 54 -25.18 -14.45 -8.89
C ASN A 54 -25.47 -13.76 -7.56
N SER A 55 -25.62 -14.54 -6.49
CA SER A 55 -25.91 -14.04 -5.14
C SER A 55 -24.65 -13.53 -4.44
N ASP A 56 -23.49 -14.10 -4.81
CA ASP A 56 -22.17 -13.70 -4.34
C ASP A 56 -21.13 -14.00 -5.45
N ASP A 57 -20.03 -13.26 -5.47
CA ASP A 57 -19.02 -13.36 -6.52
C ASP A 57 -17.64 -12.89 -6.03
N LEU A 58 -16.60 -13.21 -6.79
CA LEU A 58 -15.21 -12.92 -6.43
C LEU A 58 -14.90 -11.42 -6.43
N LEU A 59 -15.49 -10.65 -7.35
CA LEU A 59 -15.13 -9.25 -7.57
C LEU A 59 -15.99 -8.29 -6.72
N THR A 60 -17.30 -8.53 -6.65
CA THR A 60 -18.24 -7.57 -6.07
C THR A 60 -18.97 -8.08 -4.83
N ALA A 61 -18.70 -9.31 -4.40
CA ALA A 61 -19.42 -9.97 -3.31
C ALA A 61 -20.96 -9.99 -3.50
N GLY A 62 -21.42 -10.11 -4.74
CA GLY A 62 -22.83 -10.09 -5.13
C GLY A 62 -23.43 -8.70 -5.35
N LEU A 63 -22.66 -7.62 -5.19
CA LEU A 63 -23.15 -6.24 -5.32
C LEU A 63 -23.37 -5.80 -6.78
N GLY A 64 -22.57 -6.31 -7.71
CA GLY A 64 -22.46 -5.82 -9.07
C GLY A 64 -21.93 -4.39 -9.17
N LYS A 65 -21.84 -3.85 -10.38
CA LYS A 65 -21.49 -2.44 -10.61
C LYS A 65 -22.42 -1.49 -9.85
N THR A 66 -23.70 -1.83 -9.82
CA THR A 66 -24.73 -0.96 -9.27
C THR A 66 -24.60 -0.88 -7.75
N GLY A 67 -24.40 -2.02 -7.08
CA GLY A 67 -24.23 -2.07 -5.63
C GLY A 67 -22.89 -1.49 -5.15
N LEU A 68 -21.82 -1.56 -5.94
CA LEU A 68 -20.55 -0.91 -5.63
C LEU A 68 -20.65 0.63 -5.66
N ALA A 69 -21.49 1.18 -6.53
CA ALA A 69 -21.78 2.62 -6.56
C ALA A 69 -22.75 3.08 -5.46
N ALA A 70 -23.58 2.16 -4.94
CA ALA A 70 -24.59 2.43 -3.91
C ALA A 70 -23.99 2.66 -2.50
N ASN A 71 -24.88 2.87 -1.52
CA ASN A 71 -24.52 2.97 -0.11
C ASN A 71 -23.85 1.70 0.41
N ALA A 72 -23.07 1.83 1.49
CA ALA A 72 -22.40 0.71 2.12
C ALA A 72 -23.41 -0.40 2.50
N PRO A 73 -23.09 -1.68 2.23
CA PRO A 73 -23.92 -2.79 2.64
C PRO A 73 -24.02 -2.85 4.17
N GLY A 74 -25.24 -3.05 4.68
CA GLY A 74 -25.51 -3.17 6.11
C GLY A 74 -25.32 -4.58 6.66
N PHE A 75 -25.53 -4.72 7.97
CA PHE A 75 -25.50 -5.99 8.69
C PHE A 75 -26.90 -6.34 9.19
N ALA A 76 -27.28 -7.61 9.11
CA ALA A 76 -28.52 -8.10 9.71
C ALA A 76 -28.48 -7.98 11.25
N ASN A 77 -27.31 -8.24 11.85
CA ASN A 77 -27.03 -8.00 13.26
C ASN A 77 -25.74 -7.18 13.43
N PRO A 78 -25.82 -5.85 13.64
CA PRO A 78 -24.64 -4.99 13.78
C PRO A 78 -23.70 -5.34 14.94
N ALA A 79 -24.20 -6.03 15.99
CA ALA A 79 -23.37 -6.43 17.13
C ALA A 79 -22.57 -7.72 16.86
N ALA A 80 -22.98 -8.52 15.89
CA ALA A 80 -22.29 -9.75 15.50
C ALA A 80 -22.42 -10.01 13.98
N PRO A 81 -21.76 -9.20 13.14
CA PRO A 81 -21.78 -9.42 11.70
C PRO A 81 -21.16 -10.77 11.32
N THR A 82 -21.71 -11.40 10.30
CA THR A 82 -21.16 -12.63 9.73
C THR A 82 -19.91 -12.36 8.91
N SER A 83 -19.05 -13.37 8.72
CA SER A 83 -17.86 -13.25 7.85
C SER A 83 -18.22 -12.88 6.41
N ALA A 84 -19.36 -13.36 5.89
CA ALA A 84 -19.84 -13.04 4.55
C ALA A 84 -20.26 -11.56 4.42
N GLU A 85 -20.97 -11.02 5.41
CA GLU A 85 -21.32 -9.60 5.46
C GLU A 85 -20.08 -8.70 5.57
N LEU A 86 -19.11 -9.10 6.39
CA LEU A 86 -17.84 -8.39 6.56
C LEU A 86 -16.98 -8.40 5.30
N ARG A 87 -16.90 -9.55 4.61
CA ARG A 87 -16.26 -9.67 3.28
C ARG A 87 -16.91 -8.74 2.26
N ARG A 88 -18.25 -8.72 2.20
CA ARG A 88 -19.01 -7.84 1.29
C ARG A 88 -18.72 -6.37 1.56
N LEU A 89 -18.71 -5.96 2.82
CA LEU A 89 -18.37 -4.59 3.20
C LEU A 89 -16.89 -4.25 2.89
N ALA A 90 -15.97 -5.19 3.13
CA ALA A 90 -14.56 -5.03 2.81
C ALA A 90 -14.35 -4.83 1.31
N ILE A 91 -15.00 -5.63 0.46
CA ILE A 91 -14.93 -5.49 -1.00
C ILE A 91 -15.53 -4.15 -1.45
N TRP A 92 -16.71 -3.77 -0.95
CA TRP A 92 -17.32 -2.48 -1.26
C TRP A 92 -16.40 -1.30 -0.91
N SER A 93 -15.82 -1.30 0.30
CA SER A 93 -14.95 -0.22 0.79
C SER A 93 -13.65 -0.15 -0.01
N ASN A 94 -12.95 -1.29 -0.17
CA ASN A 94 -11.65 -1.32 -0.83
C ASN A 94 -11.73 -1.06 -2.33
N TYR A 95 -12.81 -1.47 -2.98
CA TYR A 95 -13.04 -1.16 -4.39
C TYR A 95 -13.10 0.37 -4.59
N ARG A 96 -13.94 1.04 -3.80
CA ARG A 96 -14.17 2.51 -3.87
C ARG A 96 -12.97 3.32 -3.39
N ALA A 97 -12.09 2.74 -2.59
CA ALA A 97 -10.96 3.44 -2.00
C ALA A 97 -9.84 3.78 -3.00
N LEU A 98 -9.84 3.19 -4.20
CA LEU A 98 -8.76 3.33 -5.20
C LEU A 98 -9.25 3.81 -6.58
N VAL A 99 -10.53 4.13 -6.72
CA VAL A 99 -11.10 4.60 -7.98
C VAL A 99 -12.08 5.75 -7.73
N ASP A 100 -12.26 6.62 -8.71
CA ASP A 100 -13.43 7.50 -8.73
C ASP A 100 -14.67 6.64 -9.02
N ILE A 101 -15.55 6.50 -8.03
CA ILE A 101 -16.77 5.69 -8.14
C ILE A 101 -17.94 6.46 -8.77
N THR A 102 -17.76 7.75 -9.06
CA THR A 102 -18.82 8.59 -9.60
C THR A 102 -19.04 8.35 -11.10
N ALA A 103 -20.31 8.38 -11.53
CA ALA A 103 -20.66 8.20 -12.94
C ALA A 103 -20.04 9.30 -13.84
N ASN A 104 -20.08 10.56 -13.39
CA ASN A 104 -19.45 11.67 -14.11
C ASN A 104 -17.92 11.56 -14.10
N GLY A 105 -17.34 10.95 -13.07
CA GLY A 105 -15.92 10.63 -12.98
C GLY A 105 -15.46 9.62 -14.02
N GLY A 106 -16.34 8.70 -14.45
CA GLY A 106 -16.01 7.69 -15.47
C GLY A 106 -16.36 6.26 -15.07
N TYR A 107 -16.79 6.04 -13.83
CA TYR A 107 -17.26 4.73 -13.37
C TYR A 107 -18.44 4.25 -14.22
N GLY A 108 -18.38 2.99 -14.64
CA GLY A 108 -19.35 2.37 -15.52
C GLY A 108 -19.19 2.71 -16.99
N ARG A 109 -18.19 3.53 -17.38
CA ARG A 109 -17.90 3.93 -18.77
C ARG A 109 -16.46 3.70 -19.20
N PHE A 110 -15.49 3.95 -18.32
CA PHE A 110 -14.06 3.77 -18.58
C PHE A 110 -13.45 2.64 -17.74
N TRP A 111 -14.00 2.42 -16.55
CA TRP A 111 -13.69 1.31 -15.64
C TRP A 111 -14.97 0.92 -14.91
N GLY A 112 -14.93 -0.20 -14.19
CA GLY A 112 -16.08 -0.74 -13.49
C GLY A 112 -16.38 -2.17 -13.93
N PRO A 113 -17.04 -2.99 -13.09
CA PRO A 113 -17.24 -4.41 -13.36
C PRO A 113 -17.87 -4.70 -14.74
N ASN A 114 -18.67 -3.78 -15.26
CA ASN A 114 -19.36 -3.89 -16.55
C ASN A 114 -18.51 -3.64 -17.78
N ILE A 115 -17.36 -2.98 -17.62
CA ILE A 115 -16.47 -2.61 -18.72
C ILE A 115 -15.52 -3.78 -19.02
N ASP A 116 -15.56 -4.32 -20.23
CA ASP A 116 -14.61 -5.35 -20.66
C ASP A 116 -13.19 -4.81 -20.85
N LEU A 117 -12.23 -5.70 -21.07
CA LEU A 117 -10.82 -5.35 -21.19
C LEU A 117 -10.48 -4.54 -22.46
N ASN A 118 -11.43 -4.43 -23.40
CA ASN A 118 -11.32 -3.59 -24.59
C ASN A 118 -12.00 -2.23 -24.38
N GLY A 119 -12.60 -1.98 -23.21
CA GLY A 119 -13.25 -0.72 -22.87
C GLY A 119 -14.73 -0.63 -23.22
N ASN A 120 -15.40 -1.74 -23.57
CA ASN A 120 -16.83 -1.73 -23.92
C ASN A 120 -17.71 -2.14 -22.73
N ASP A 121 -18.90 -1.55 -22.61
CA ASP A 121 -19.91 -1.93 -21.61
C ASP A 121 -20.66 -3.19 -22.06
N THR A 122 -20.10 -4.36 -21.79
CA THR A 122 -20.61 -5.66 -22.29
C THR A 122 -20.83 -6.70 -21.19
N LEU A 123 -20.38 -6.44 -19.95
CA LEU A 123 -20.37 -7.43 -18.87
C LEU A 123 -21.56 -7.31 -17.89
N GLY A 124 -22.55 -6.47 -18.18
CA GLY A 124 -23.75 -6.33 -17.36
C GLY A 124 -23.42 -5.81 -15.95
N GLU A 125 -23.72 -6.59 -14.90
CA GLU A 125 -23.33 -6.27 -13.51
C GLU A 125 -21.87 -6.65 -13.18
N GLY A 126 -21.19 -7.39 -14.07
CA GLY A 126 -19.76 -7.71 -13.94
C GLY A 126 -19.42 -8.66 -12.78
N LYS A 127 -20.37 -9.49 -12.34
CA LYS A 127 -20.16 -10.49 -11.30
C LYS A 127 -19.36 -11.68 -11.84
N ILE A 128 -18.41 -12.19 -11.05
CA ILE A 128 -17.50 -13.26 -11.47
C ILE A 128 -17.56 -14.45 -10.50
N ALA A 129 -18.12 -15.57 -10.96
CA ALA A 129 -18.13 -16.84 -10.23
C ALA A 129 -16.72 -17.40 -10.07
N GLY A 130 -16.51 -18.25 -9.06
CA GLY A 130 -15.25 -18.98 -8.89
C GLY A 130 -14.98 -19.38 -7.45
N ILE A 131 -13.72 -19.58 -7.12
CA ILE A 131 -13.30 -20.13 -5.82
C ILE A 131 -12.29 -19.19 -5.17
N GLU A 132 -12.40 -19.05 -3.86
CA GLU A 132 -11.54 -18.25 -3.02
C GLU A 132 -10.84 -19.13 -1.98
N TYR A 133 -9.52 -18.96 -1.84
CA TYR A 133 -8.69 -19.60 -0.81
C TYR A 133 -8.07 -18.53 0.09
N VAL A 134 -8.30 -18.62 1.39
CA VAL A 134 -7.74 -17.68 2.37
C VAL A 134 -6.88 -18.44 3.36
N ALA A 135 -5.73 -17.89 3.73
CA ALA A 135 -4.81 -18.50 4.70
C ALA A 135 -3.98 -17.46 5.45
N TYR A 136 -3.40 -17.87 6.59
CA TYR A 136 -2.30 -17.11 7.20
C TYR A 136 -0.96 -17.63 6.68
N ALA A 137 -0.03 -16.71 6.45
CA ALA A 137 1.39 -16.98 6.35
C ALA A 137 2.13 -16.45 7.59
N ASP A 138 3.06 -17.26 8.11
CA ASP A 138 3.86 -16.93 9.28
C ASP A 138 5.18 -17.71 9.28
N ASN A 139 6.19 -17.20 9.98
CA ASN A 139 7.47 -17.87 10.17
C ASN A 139 7.49 -18.91 11.32
N GLY A 140 6.32 -19.24 11.88
CA GLY A 140 6.14 -20.15 13.01
C GLY A 140 6.09 -19.46 14.38
N SER A 141 6.27 -18.13 14.42
CA SER A 141 6.15 -17.34 15.66
C SER A 141 4.69 -17.07 16.06
N GLY A 142 3.76 -17.13 15.12
CA GLY A 142 2.36 -16.73 15.28
C GLY A 142 2.18 -15.23 15.49
N ARG A 143 3.17 -14.42 15.07
CA ARG A 143 3.19 -12.95 15.26
C ARG A 143 3.11 -12.17 13.95
N GLN A 144 3.45 -12.76 12.81
CA GLN A 144 3.34 -12.11 11.51
C GLN A 144 1.89 -12.16 11.01
N ASN A 145 1.30 -13.36 11.00
CA ASN A 145 -0.06 -13.64 10.53
C ASN A 145 -0.43 -12.82 9.28
N VAL A 146 0.40 -12.90 8.24
CA VAL A 146 0.16 -12.26 6.94
C VAL A 146 -1.05 -12.92 6.30
N THR A 147 -2.03 -12.14 5.87
CA THR A 147 -3.22 -12.69 5.22
C THR A 147 -2.93 -12.91 3.75
N LEU A 148 -3.01 -14.16 3.29
CA LEU A 148 -2.94 -14.52 1.88
C LEU A 148 -4.34 -14.86 1.37
N LEU A 149 -4.60 -14.46 0.12
CA LEU A 149 -5.84 -14.79 -0.57
C LEU A 149 -5.56 -15.13 -2.02
N VAL A 150 -6.18 -16.20 -2.52
CA VAL A 150 -6.17 -16.56 -3.95
C VAL A 150 -7.59 -16.64 -4.46
N GLN A 151 -7.89 -15.89 -5.51
CA GLN A 151 -9.15 -16.01 -6.23
C GLN A 151 -8.90 -16.68 -7.58
N VAL A 152 -9.64 -17.74 -7.89
CA VAL A 152 -9.59 -18.44 -9.18
C VAL A 152 -10.97 -18.30 -9.84
N PRO A 153 -11.10 -17.52 -10.92
CA PRO A 153 -12.39 -17.35 -11.59
C PRO A 153 -12.80 -18.64 -12.29
N ALA A 154 -14.11 -18.89 -12.40
CA ALA A 154 -14.63 -20.05 -13.11
C ALA A 154 -14.25 -20.07 -14.61
N SER A 155 -13.86 -18.92 -15.17
CA SER A 155 -13.35 -18.75 -16.53
C SER A 155 -11.85 -19.04 -16.69
N PHE A 156 -11.16 -19.47 -15.63
CA PHE A 156 -9.73 -19.76 -15.68
C PHE A 156 -9.41 -20.85 -16.72
N ASP A 157 -8.42 -20.58 -17.59
CA ASP A 157 -7.96 -21.52 -18.60
C ASP A 157 -6.70 -22.28 -18.11
N PRO A 158 -6.81 -23.56 -17.71
CA PRO A 158 -5.68 -24.34 -17.25
C PRO A 158 -4.67 -24.72 -18.35
N ALA A 159 -5.00 -24.52 -19.63
CA ALA A 159 -4.05 -24.69 -20.74
C ALA A 159 -3.20 -23.43 -20.94
N ASN A 160 -3.71 -22.25 -20.58
CA ASN A 160 -3.02 -20.97 -20.70
C ASN A 160 -3.00 -20.23 -19.35
N PRO A 161 -2.37 -20.80 -18.31
CA PRO A 161 -2.50 -20.27 -16.96
C PRO A 161 -1.86 -18.88 -16.83
N CYS A 162 -2.50 -18.02 -16.05
CA CYS A 162 -1.94 -16.74 -15.64
C CYS A 162 -2.25 -16.41 -14.18
N ILE A 163 -1.32 -15.71 -13.54
CA ILE A 163 -1.47 -15.13 -12.20
C ILE A 163 -1.25 -13.63 -12.30
N VAL A 164 -2.05 -12.86 -11.58
CA VAL A 164 -1.79 -11.43 -11.35
C VAL A 164 -1.76 -11.21 -9.85
N THR A 165 -0.74 -10.52 -9.35
CA THR A 165 -0.77 -10.13 -7.92
C THR A 165 -1.72 -8.96 -7.73
N ALA A 166 -2.26 -8.86 -6.52
CA ALA A 166 -3.02 -7.72 -6.06
C ALA A 166 -2.66 -7.47 -4.59
N THR A 167 -1.38 -7.26 -4.33
CA THR A 167 -0.86 -6.91 -3.00
C THR A 167 -1.51 -5.62 -2.52
N SER A 168 -1.95 -5.55 -1.26
CA SER A 168 -2.80 -4.46 -0.79
C SER A 168 -2.14 -3.07 -0.87
N SER A 169 -2.93 -2.06 -1.22
CA SER A 169 -2.51 -0.64 -1.16
C SER A 169 -2.62 -0.11 0.28
N GLY A 170 -1.74 0.83 0.65
CA GLY A 170 -1.70 1.40 2.00
C GLY A 170 -1.45 0.31 3.06
N SER A 171 -2.25 0.29 4.12
CA SER A 171 -2.26 -0.78 5.14
C SER A 171 -3.57 -1.55 5.16
N ARG A 172 -4.28 -1.55 4.03
CA ARG A 172 -5.58 -2.21 3.91
C ARG A 172 -5.46 -3.71 4.14
N GLY A 173 -6.61 -4.33 4.43
CA GLY A 173 -6.74 -5.77 4.44
C GLY A 173 -6.50 -6.39 3.06
N VAL A 174 -6.65 -7.71 2.98
CA VAL A 174 -6.25 -8.51 1.82
C VAL A 174 -6.96 -8.13 0.50
N TYR A 175 -8.18 -7.57 0.56
CA TYR A 175 -8.91 -7.07 -0.61
C TYR A 175 -8.45 -5.68 -1.10
N GLY A 176 -7.40 -5.12 -0.49
CA GLY A 176 -6.99 -3.72 -0.66
C GLY A 176 -6.45 -3.31 -2.02
N ALA A 177 -6.46 -4.19 -3.02
CA ALA A 177 -6.13 -3.88 -4.41
C ALA A 177 -7.12 -4.50 -5.42
N ILE A 178 -8.35 -4.80 -4.95
CA ILE A 178 -9.37 -5.48 -5.77
C ILE A 178 -9.75 -4.69 -7.02
N SER A 179 -9.91 -3.37 -6.94
CA SER A 179 -10.18 -2.54 -8.12
C SER A 179 -8.91 -2.26 -8.93
N ALA A 180 -7.76 -2.09 -8.28
CA ALA A 180 -6.51 -1.72 -8.92
C ALA A 180 -5.94 -2.78 -9.87
N ALA A 181 -5.95 -4.06 -9.47
CA ALA A 181 -5.40 -5.15 -10.27
C ALA A 181 -6.33 -6.39 -10.31
N GLY A 182 -7.05 -6.66 -9.21
CA GLY A 182 -7.90 -7.85 -9.10
C GLY A 182 -9.00 -7.91 -10.16
N GLU A 183 -9.70 -6.80 -10.39
CA GLU A 183 -10.74 -6.68 -11.40
C GLU A 183 -10.25 -7.04 -12.81
N TRP A 184 -9.13 -6.43 -13.22
CA TRP A 184 -8.55 -6.67 -14.54
C TRP A 184 -8.18 -8.15 -14.71
N ALA A 185 -7.57 -8.73 -13.68
CA ALA A 185 -7.12 -10.11 -13.67
C ALA A 185 -8.28 -11.11 -13.74
N LEU A 186 -9.32 -10.91 -12.93
CA LEU A 186 -10.51 -11.76 -12.94
C LEU A 186 -11.24 -11.69 -14.29
N LYS A 187 -11.38 -10.49 -14.88
CA LYS A 187 -11.94 -10.31 -16.23
C LYS A 187 -11.10 -10.98 -17.31
N ARG A 188 -9.78 -11.09 -17.11
CA ARG A 188 -8.86 -11.79 -18.02
C ARG A 188 -8.94 -13.31 -17.88
N GLY A 189 -9.58 -13.82 -16.82
CA GLY A 189 -9.56 -15.24 -16.48
C GLY A 189 -8.28 -15.68 -15.78
N CYS A 190 -7.50 -14.75 -15.22
CA CYS A 190 -6.33 -15.07 -14.42
C CYS A 190 -6.70 -15.35 -12.97
N ALA A 191 -5.93 -16.21 -12.32
CA ALA A 191 -5.96 -16.29 -10.86
C ALA A 191 -5.35 -15.02 -10.27
N VAL A 192 -5.87 -14.58 -9.13
CA VAL A 192 -5.38 -13.38 -8.45
C VAL A 192 -4.77 -13.77 -7.12
N ALA A 193 -3.51 -13.37 -6.92
CA ALA A 193 -2.76 -13.59 -5.68
C ALA A 193 -2.72 -12.30 -4.86
N TYR A 194 -3.46 -12.26 -3.76
CA TYR A 194 -3.53 -11.12 -2.84
C TYR A 194 -2.73 -11.39 -1.57
N THR A 195 -2.22 -10.32 -0.98
CA THR A 195 -1.65 -10.33 0.37
C THR A 195 -1.85 -8.98 1.05
N ASP A 196 -2.05 -9.00 2.37
CA ASP A 196 -2.04 -7.79 3.21
C ASP A 196 -0.62 -7.32 3.59
N LYS A 197 0.41 -8.04 3.09
CA LYS A 197 1.85 -7.75 3.19
C LYS A 197 2.30 -7.42 4.62
N GLY A 198 1.75 -8.15 5.58
CA GLY A 198 2.05 -8.04 7.01
C GLY A 198 1.53 -6.78 7.70
N THR A 199 0.89 -5.88 6.95
CA THR A 199 0.29 -4.65 7.50
C THR A 199 -1.14 -4.92 7.98
N GLY A 200 -2.05 -5.21 7.04
CA GLY A 200 -3.44 -5.58 7.31
C GLY A 200 -4.24 -4.59 8.17
N ASN A 201 -5.54 -4.86 8.26
CA ASN A 201 -6.46 -4.05 9.06
C ASN A 201 -6.71 -4.69 10.45
N GLY A 202 -5.69 -5.37 11.00
CA GLY A 202 -5.77 -6.02 12.30
C GLY A 202 -5.72 -5.00 13.44
N ALA A 203 -6.69 -5.05 14.35
CA ALA A 203 -6.74 -4.19 15.51
C ALA A 203 -7.03 -4.95 16.81
N HIS A 204 -6.56 -4.38 17.91
CA HIS A 204 -6.77 -4.85 19.26
C HIS A 204 -7.38 -3.72 20.10
N GLU A 205 -8.64 -3.88 20.51
CA GLU A 205 -9.30 -3.03 21.50
C GLU A 205 -8.76 -3.37 22.89
N LEU A 206 -7.89 -2.49 23.42
CA LEU A 206 -7.04 -2.82 24.55
C LEU A 206 -7.81 -2.96 25.88
N SER A 207 -8.91 -2.22 26.05
CA SER A 207 -9.71 -2.20 27.27
C SER A 207 -10.55 -3.46 27.46
N THR A 208 -11.03 -4.05 26.36
CA THR A 208 -11.92 -5.23 26.35
C THR A 208 -11.20 -6.50 25.91
N ASN A 209 -9.93 -6.39 25.48
CA ASN A 209 -9.11 -7.48 24.97
C ASN A 209 -9.73 -8.16 23.72
N ILE A 210 -10.42 -7.38 22.89
CA ILE A 210 -11.09 -7.85 21.66
C ILE A 210 -10.20 -7.59 20.45
N VAL A 211 -10.11 -8.59 19.57
CA VAL A 211 -9.32 -8.56 18.33
C VAL A 211 -10.16 -8.98 17.13
N THR A 212 -9.72 -8.60 15.95
CA THR A 212 -10.25 -9.09 14.66
C THR A 212 -9.54 -10.38 14.23
N LEU A 213 -10.27 -11.30 13.59
CA LEU A 213 -9.74 -12.52 12.97
C LEU A 213 -9.59 -12.35 11.44
N ILE A 214 -9.04 -13.38 10.77
CA ILE A 214 -8.80 -13.38 9.31
C ILE A 214 -10.04 -13.12 8.45
N ASP A 215 -11.20 -13.54 8.96
CA ASP A 215 -12.52 -13.38 8.31
C ASP A 215 -13.31 -12.17 8.85
N GLY A 216 -12.64 -11.33 9.64
CA GLY A 216 -13.18 -10.12 10.24
C GLY A 216 -13.99 -10.30 11.51
N ARG A 217 -14.35 -11.54 11.88
CA ARG A 217 -15.09 -11.77 13.12
C ARG A 217 -14.26 -11.37 14.33
N LEU A 218 -14.95 -11.05 15.42
CA LEU A 218 -14.31 -10.65 16.67
C LEU A 218 -14.03 -11.87 17.56
N GLY A 219 -12.99 -11.76 18.38
CA GLY A 219 -12.70 -12.72 19.45
C GLY A 219 -11.91 -12.10 20.59
N VAL A 220 -11.92 -12.75 21.75
CA VAL A 220 -11.10 -12.34 22.89
C VAL A 220 -9.66 -12.84 22.68
N ALA A 221 -8.68 -11.95 22.74
CA ALA A 221 -7.31 -12.20 22.28
C ALA A 221 -6.66 -13.45 22.88
N ASN A 222 -6.83 -13.68 24.19
CA ASN A 222 -6.27 -14.84 24.89
C ASN A 222 -6.98 -16.17 24.56
N LEU A 223 -8.24 -16.12 24.12
CA LEU A 223 -9.01 -17.31 23.71
C LEU A 223 -8.74 -17.70 22.25
N VAL A 224 -8.52 -16.70 21.38
CA VAL A 224 -8.25 -16.95 19.96
C VAL A 224 -6.77 -17.23 19.70
N GLY A 225 -5.87 -16.73 20.55
CA GLY A 225 -4.44 -16.98 20.48
C GLY A 225 -3.86 -16.61 19.11
N THR A 226 -3.10 -17.52 18.51
CA THR A 226 -2.44 -17.34 17.20
C THR A 226 -3.40 -17.18 16.03
N ARG A 227 -4.71 -17.38 16.22
CA ARG A 227 -5.73 -17.10 15.18
C ARG A 227 -6.06 -15.60 15.05
N SER A 228 -5.66 -14.79 16.03
CA SER A 228 -5.81 -13.33 15.98
C SER A 228 -5.08 -12.76 14.76
N LEU A 229 -5.72 -11.85 14.02
CA LEU A 229 -5.02 -11.13 12.95
C LEU A 229 -3.88 -10.29 13.53
N PHE A 230 -4.08 -9.75 14.74
CA PHE A 230 -3.07 -9.03 15.49
C PHE A 230 -3.45 -8.91 16.97
N THR A 231 -2.51 -9.24 17.85
CA THR A 231 -2.59 -8.96 19.29
C THR A 231 -1.35 -8.19 19.71
N ALA A 232 -1.53 -7.00 20.31
CA ALA A 232 -0.43 -6.22 20.84
C ALA A 232 0.35 -7.03 21.89
N ASN A 233 1.69 -7.04 21.76
CA ASN A 233 2.58 -7.80 22.63
C ASN A 233 2.88 -7.00 23.91
N VAL A 234 1.88 -6.93 24.80
CA VAL A 234 1.96 -6.17 26.06
C VAL A 234 1.64 -7.10 27.24
N PRO A 235 2.50 -7.18 28.27
CA PRO A 235 2.19 -7.94 29.49
C PRO A 235 0.90 -7.45 30.15
N SER A 236 0.10 -8.36 30.71
CA SER A 236 -1.22 -8.04 31.27
C SER A 236 -1.21 -6.96 32.35
N THR A 237 -0.17 -6.92 33.20
CA THR A 237 -0.01 -5.90 34.24
C THR A 237 0.30 -4.51 33.66
N ALA A 238 1.15 -4.45 32.63
CA ALA A 238 1.46 -3.23 31.89
C ALA A 238 0.22 -2.73 31.13
N LEU A 239 -0.53 -3.64 30.50
CA LEU A 239 -1.77 -3.33 29.79
C LEU A 239 -2.83 -2.76 30.73
N ALA A 240 -3.01 -3.35 31.92
CA ALA A 240 -3.93 -2.83 32.93
C ALA A 240 -3.52 -1.43 33.42
N SER A 241 -2.22 -1.18 33.60
CA SER A 241 -1.73 0.16 33.95
C SER A 241 -1.95 1.18 32.82
N PHE A 242 -1.71 0.77 31.58
CA PHE A 242 -1.94 1.58 30.41
C PHE A 242 -3.42 1.94 30.27
N ASN A 243 -4.33 0.98 30.37
CA ASN A 243 -5.77 1.21 30.24
C ASN A 243 -6.34 2.15 31.32
N ARG A 244 -5.75 2.17 32.53
CA ARG A 244 -6.12 3.15 33.57
C ARG A 244 -5.70 4.57 33.21
N SER A 245 -4.58 4.72 32.52
CA SER A 245 -4.02 6.02 32.14
C SER A 245 -4.62 6.52 30.82
N PHE A 246 -4.86 5.61 29.88
CA PHE A 246 -5.32 5.87 28.52
C PHE A 246 -6.50 4.93 28.19
N PRO A 247 -7.71 5.22 28.68
CA PRO A 247 -8.88 4.41 28.38
C PRO A 247 -9.23 4.46 26.88
N ASN A 248 -9.99 3.46 26.40
CA ASN A 248 -10.53 3.39 25.03
C ASN A 248 -9.49 3.59 23.93
N ARG A 249 -8.34 2.91 24.09
CA ARG A 249 -7.24 2.90 23.12
C ARG A 249 -7.19 1.61 22.33
N TYR A 250 -6.65 1.72 21.12
CA TYR A 250 -6.55 0.65 20.16
C TYR A 250 -5.11 0.49 19.70
N ALA A 251 -4.68 -0.76 19.55
CA ALA A 251 -3.45 -1.06 18.83
C ALA A 251 -3.80 -1.52 17.41
N PHE A 252 -2.98 -1.15 16.42
CA PHE A 252 -3.10 -1.56 15.03
C PHE A 252 -1.85 -2.31 14.61
N LYS A 253 -2.02 -3.37 13.82
CA LYS A 253 -0.95 -4.29 13.43
C LYS A 253 0.24 -3.58 12.80
N HIS A 254 0.00 -2.72 11.82
CA HIS A 254 1.07 -2.00 11.14
C HIS A 254 1.91 -1.15 12.11
N ALA A 255 1.27 -0.34 12.95
CA ALA A 255 1.96 0.53 13.89
C ALA A 255 2.62 -0.22 15.05
N HIS A 256 1.92 -1.19 15.65
CA HIS A 256 2.21 -1.69 17.00
C HIS A 256 2.56 -3.18 17.06
N SER A 257 2.84 -3.82 15.92
CA SER A 257 3.32 -5.21 15.88
C SER A 257 4.71 -5.39 16.47
N GLN A 258 5.44 -4.29 16.65
CA GLN A 258 6.88 -4.25 16.96
C GLN A 258 7.70 -4.99 15.89
N GLN A 259 7.23 -4.92 14.64
CA GLN A 259 7.86 -5.47 13.45
C GLN A 259 7.97 -4.36 12.41
N ASN A 260 8.84 -4.56 11.43
CA ASN A 260 8.96 -3.69 10.26
C ASN A 260 8.37 -4.41 9.03
N PRO A 261 7.04 -4.47 8.87
CA PRO A 261 6.41 -5.26 7.81
C PRO A 261 6.86 -4.85 6.41
N GLU A 262 7.27 -3.59 6.21
CA GLU A 262 7.76 -3.10 4.91
C GLU A 262 9.00 -3.83 4.40
N GLN A 263 9.85 -4.36 5.29
CA GLN A 263 11.05 -5.10 4.88
C GLN A 263 10.70 -6.42 4.17
N ASP A 264 9.53 -6.98 4.45
CA ASP A 264 9.09 -8.29 4.00
C ASP A 264 8.05 -8.20 2.86
N TRP A 265 7.66 -6.99 2.42
CA TRP A 265 6.63 -6.82 1.39
C TRP A 265 6.87 -7.59 0.08
N GLY A 266 8.12 -7.61 -0.38
CA GLY A 266 8.52 -8.38 -1.57
C GLY A 266 8.38 -9.88 -1.36
N LYS A 267 8.85 -10.37 -0.21
CA LYS A 267 8.73 -11.76 0.20
C LYS A 267 7.27 -12.19 0.33
N ASP A 268 6.45 -11.42 1.03
CA ASP A 268 5.02 -11.73 1.24
C ASP A 268 4.26 -11.78 -0.09
N THR A 269 4.64 -10.95 -1.07
CA THR A 269 4.07 -10.99 -2.43
C THR A 269 4.50 -12.25 -3.18
N LEU A 270 5.76 -12.70 -3.05
CA LEU A 270 6.22 -13.97 -3.60
C LEU A 270 5.55 -15.17 -2.93
N GLU A 271 5.29 -15.10 -1.62
CA GLU A 271 4.54 -16.13 -0.89
C GLU A 271 3.08 -16.20 -1.35
N ALA A 272 2.44 -15.06 -1.64
CA ALA A 272 1.10 -15.03 -2.26
C ALA A 272 1.09 -15.73 -3.63
N ILE A 273 2.11 -15.51 -4.46
CA ILE A 273 2.25 -16.20 -5.75
C ILE A 273 2.43 -17.70 -5.52
N GLN A 274 3.31 -18.13 -4.62
CA GLN A 274 3.50 -19.54 -4.28
C GLN A 274 2.21 -20.21 -3.77
N PHE A 275 1.41 -19.50 -2.97
CA PHE A 275 0.11 -19.98 -2.53
C PHE A 275 -0.88 -20.10 -3.69
N ALA A 276 -0.83 -19.21 -4.69
CA ALA A 276 -1.61 -19.34 -5.92
C ALA A 276 -1.20 -20.56 -6.76
N TYR A 277 0.10 -20.83 -6.89
CA TYR A 277 0.60 -22.06 -7.52
C TYR A 277 0.04 -23.32 -6.83
N TRP A 278 0.06 -23.35 -5.50
CA TRP A 278 -0.54 -24.44 -4.73
C TRP A 278 -2.04 -24.58 -5.00
N ALA A 279 -2.80 -23.48 -4.92
CA ALA A 279 -4.24 -23.48 -5.13
C ALA A 279 -4.63 -23.96 -6.54
N LEU A 280 -3.89 -23.51 -7.56
CA LEU A 280 -4.09 -23.92 -8.95
C LEU A 280 -3.77 -25.41 -9.17
N ASN A 281 -2.71 -25.92 -8.54
CA ASN A 281 -2.42 -27.35 -8.59
C ASN A 281 -3.50 -28.18 -7.86
N GLN A 282 -4.05 -27.69 -6.74
CA GLN A 282 -5.18 -28.34 -6.08
C GLN A 282 -6.44 -28.40 -6.96
N GLN A 283 -6.66 -27.42 -7.83
CA GLN A 283 -7.83 -27.43 -8.70
C GLN A 283 -7.62 -28.24 -9.99
N PHE A 284 -6.45 -28.14 -10.62
CA PHE A 284 -6.27 -28.53 -12.01
C PHE A 284 -5.24 -29.63 -12.25
N ALA A 285 -4.51 -30.04 -11.22
CA ALA A 285 -3.58 -31.17 -11.34
C ALA A 285 -4.29 -32.50 -11.08
N PRO A 286 -3.88 -33.58 -11.76
CA PRO A 286 -4.45 -34.90 -11.53
C PRO A 286 -4.20 -35.36 -10.09
N LEU A 287 -5.11 -36.18 -9.59
CA LEU A 287 -4.92 -36.89 -8.33
C LEU A 287 -3.83 -37.96 -8.49
N VAL A 288 -2.88 -37.98 -7.56
CA VAL A 288 -1.89 -39.07 -7.43
C VAL A 288 -2.48 -40.21 -6.60
N ASP A 289 -3.36 -39.88 -5.66
CA ASP A 289 -4.21 -40.82 -4.92
C ASP A 289 -5.56 -40.17 -4.55
N SER A 290 -6.37 -40.80 -3.69
CA SER A 290 -7.70 -40.30 -3.31
C SER A 290 -7.74 -38.91 -2.66
N THR A 291 -6.60 -38.34 -2.23
CA THR A 291 -6.56 -37.09 -1.46
C THR A 291 -5.48 -36.10 -1.91
N ARG A 292 -4.46 -36.55 -2.65
CA ARG A 292 -3.29 -35.73 -2.99
C ARG A 292 -3.25 -35.44 -4.49
N HIS A 293 -3.05 -34.18 -4.83
CA HIS A 293 -2.84 -33.74 -6.20
C HIS A 293 -1.35 -33.77 -6.58
N ALA A 294 -1.09 -34.01 -7.86
CA ALA A 294 0.23 -33.88 -8.46
C ALA A 294 0.61 -32.39 -8.61
N VAL A 295 1.85 -32.12 -9.01
CA VAL A 295 2.26 -30.79 -9.48
C VAL A 295 2.08 -30.71 -10.99
N ARG A 296 1.14 -29.88 -11.45
CA ARG A 296 0.93 -29.52 -12.86
C ARG A 296 1.71 -28.26 -13.25
N TYR A 297 1.68 -27.26 -12.39
CA TYR A 297 2.35 -25.97 -12.57
C TYR A 297 3.54 -25.87 -11.62
N GLN A 298 4.73 -25.64 -12.20
CA GLN A 298 5.98 -25.45 -11.47
C GLN A 298 6.37 -23.96 -11.48
N PRO A 299 7.20 -23.48 -10.54
CA PRO A 299 7.71 -22.11 -10.58
C PRO A 299 8.20 -21.70 -11.98
N GLY A 300 7.74 -20.56 -12.47
CA GLY A 300 8.03 -20.05 -13.82
C GLY A 300 7.18 -20.61 -14.96
N SER A 301 6.35 -21.64 -14.73
CA SER A 301 5.49 -22.21 -15.78
C SER A 301 4.17 -21.44 -16.04
N ILE A 302 3.88 -20.42 -15.24
CA ILE A 302 2.66 -19.60 -15.34
C ILE A 302 3.08 -18.19 -15.74
N THR A 303 2.34 -17.56 -16.66
CA THR A 303 2.53 -16.13 -16.94
C THR A 303 2.07 -15.32 -15.72
N THR A 304 3.02 -14.75 -14.98
CA THR A 304 2.71 -13.99 -13.75
C THR A 304 3.04 -12.52 -13.92
N ILE A 305 2.04 -11.64 -13.71
CA ILE A 305 2.24 -10.19 -13.67
C ILE A 305 2.17 -9.74 -12.20
N ALA A 306 3.27 -9.24 -11.67
CA ALA A 306 3.26 -8.57 -10.37
C ALA A 306 2.67 -7.16 -10.57
N ALA A 307 1.48 -6.93 -10.04
CA ALA A 307 0.76 -5.68 -10.16
C ALA A 307 0.11 -5.23 -8.85
N SER A 308 -0.01 -3.91 -8.70
CA SER A 308 -0.85 -3.19 -7.72
C SER A 308 -0.51 -1.68 -7.81
N VAL A 309 -0.94 -0.88 -6.83
CA VAL A 309 -0.68 0.55 -6.72
C VAL A 309 -0.14 0.94 -5.33
N SER A 310 0.46 2.12 -5.20
CA SER A 310 0.94 2.65 -3.90
C SER A 310 1.91 1.65 -3.22
N ASN A 311 1.71 1.35 -1.95
CA ASN A 311 2.51 0.33 -1.23
C ASN A 311 2.50 -1.04 -1.90
N GLY A 312 1.38 -1.44 -2.50
CA GLY A 312 1.29 -2.71 -3.23
C GLY A 312 2.12 -2.70 -4.51
N GLY A 313 2.23 -1.54 -5.15
CA GLY A 313 3.15 -1.32 -6.27
C GLY A 313 4.62 -1.44 -5.82
N GLY A 314 4.96 -0.83 -4.69
CA GLY A 314 6.27 -1.01 -4.04
C GLY A 314 6.61 -2.46 -3.73
N ALA A 315 5.66 -3.18 -3.12
CA ALA A 315 5.78 -4.60 -2.81
C ALA A 315 6.00 -5.45 -4.08
N SER A 316 5.29 -5.12 -5.18
CA SER A 316 5.43 -5.82 -6.47
C SER A 316 6.80 -5.60 -7.10
N LEU A 317 7.35 -4.38 -7.02
CA LEU A 317 8.72 -4.08 -7.46
C LEU A 317 9.74 -4.83 -6.61
N ALA A 318 9.63 -4.77 -5.27
CA ALA A 318 10.51 -5.49 -4.36
C ALA A 318 10.47 -7.01 -4.60
N ALA A 319 9.28 -7.58 -4.82
CA ALA A 319 9.12 -8.99 -5.16
C ALA A 319 9.85 -9.37 -6.45
N ALA A 320 9.76 -8.53 -7.48
CA ALA A 320 10.43 -8.75 -8.76
C ALA A 320 11.97 -8.69 -8.63
N GLU A 321 12.51 -7.81 -7.78
CA GLU A 321 13.95 -7.77 -7.48
C GLU A 321 14.40 -9.00 -6.69
N GLN A 322 13.56 -9.50 -5.78
CA GLN A 322 13.81 -10.66 -4.92
C GLN A 322 13.55 -12.01 -5.60
N ASP A 323 12.86 -12.04 -6.75
CA ASP A 323 12.46 -13.26 -7.45
C ASP A 323 13.65 -14.01 -8.06
N THR A 324 14.19 -14.95 -7.29
CA THR A 324 15.26 -15.87 -7.71
C THR A 324 14.75 -17.16 -8.35
N GLN A 325 13.46 -17.47 -8.17
CA GLN A 325 12.84 -18.71 -8.66
C GLN A 325 12.15 -18.54 -10.03
N GLY A 326 12.07 -17.31 -10.54
CA GLY A 326 11.42 -17.02 -11.81
C GLY A 326 9.90 -17.04 -11.72
N LEU A 327 9.33 -16.78 -10.54
CA LEU A 327 7.89 -16.76 -10.31
C LEU A 327 7.18 -15.60 -11.03
N ILE A 328 7.88 -14.48 -11.25
CA ILE A 328 7.32 -13.26 -11.86
C ILE A 328 7.83 -13.12 -13.28
N THR A 329 6.91 -13.00 -14.23
CA THR A 329 7.22 -12.76 -15.65
C THR A 329 7.37 -11.28 -15.96
N ALA A 330 6.50 -10.43 -15.40
CA ALA A 330 6.49 -8.99 -15.67
C ALA A 330 5.94 -8.18 -14.49
N VAL A 331 6.12 -6.86 -14.54
CA VAL A 331 5.65 -5.93 -13.49
C VAL A 331 4.80 -4.81 -14.09
N VAL A 332 3.66 -4.49 -13.48
CA VAL A 332 2.85 -3.32 -13.83
C VAL A 332 2.34 -2.65 -12.56
N VAL A 333 2.87 -1.46 -12.24
CA VAL A 333 2.53 -0.80 -10.97
C VAL A 333 2.13 0.66 -11.17
N GLY A 334 1.17 1.11 -10.36
CA GLY A 334 0.78 2.52 -10.25
C GLY A 334 1.36 3.17 -9.00
N GLU A 335 1.81 4.42 -9.13
CA GLU A 335 2.26 5.33 -8.07
C GLU A 335 2.96 4.64 -6.88
N PRO A 336 4.01 3.83 -7.14
CA PRO A 336 4.57 2.97 -6.12
C PRO A 336 5.20 3.78 -4.99
N GLN A 337 4.82 3.51 -3.74
CA GLN A 337 5.67 3.86 -2.61
C GLN A 337 6.85 2.90 -2.66
N ILE A 338 8.07 3.43 -2.79
CA ILE A 338 9.27 2.60 -2.84
C ILE A 338 10.45 3.40 -2.28
N ASN A 339 11.35 2.73 -1.57
CA ASN A 339 12.53 3.32 -0.93
C ASN A 339 13.79 2.78 -1.61
N LEU A 340 14.72 3.66 -1.97
CA LEU A 340 15.86 3.31 -2.82
C LEU A 340 17.18 3.43 -2.08
N ASN A 341 18.12 2.52 -2.35
CA ASN A 341 19.53 2.74 -2.10
C ASN A 341 20.10 3.66 -3.17
N MET A 342 19.80 4.96 -3.08
CA MET A 342 20.20 5.93 -4.09
C MET A 342 21.72 5.96 -4.30
N SER A 343 22.13 5.74 -5.55
CA SER A 343 23.50 5.91 -5.98
C SER A 343 23.83 7.40 -6.16
N PRO A 344 25.04 7.87 -5.80
CA PRO A 344 25.50 9.21 -6.15
C PRO A 344 25.52 9.51 -7.66
N ASN A 345 25.55 8.45 -8.49
CA ASN A 345 25.51 8.55 -9.95
C ASN A 345 24.08 8.63 -10.51
N ALA A 346 23.05 8.45 -9.67
CA ALA A 346 21.66 8.61 -10.06
C ALA A 346 21.27 10.10 -9.99
N GLN A 347 20.61 10.59 -11.04
CA GLN A 347 20.18 11.97 -11.18
C GLN A 347 18.77 12.03 -11.75
N VAL A 348 17.94 12.86 -11.12
CA VAL A 348 16.63 13.23 -11.64
C VAL A 348 16.71 14.69 -12.09
N ILE A 349 16.30 14.93 -13.33
CA ILE A 349 16.27 16.22 -13.99
C ILE A 349 14.85 16.44 -14.50
N GLU A 350 14.27 17.60 -14.22
CA GLU A 350 13.00 18.03 -14.79
C GLU A 350 13.18 19.37 -15.49
N GLY A 351 12.75 19.48 -16.76
CA GLY A 351 12.83 20.75 -17.50
C GLY A 351 14.25 21.31 -17.64
N GLY A 352 15.28 20.46 -17.55
CA GLY A 352 16.69 20.86 -17.55
C GLY A 352 17.26 21.24 -16.17
N VAL A 353 16.45 21.20 -15.11
CA VAL A 353 16.87 21.51 -13.73
C VAL A 353 17.03 20.22 -12.93
N ARG A 354 18.15 20.07 -12.24
CA ARG A 354 18.40 18.92 -11.36
C ARG A 354 17.57 19.01 -10.09
N ILE A 355 16.90 17.93 -9.73
CA ILE A 355 16.23 17.75 -8.43
C ILE A 355 17.21 17.11 -7.45
N THR A 356 17.77 17.90 -6.54
CA THR A 356 18.84 17.45 -5.63
C THR A 356 18.35 16.53 -4.50
N SER A 357 17.07 16.61 -4.16
CA SER A 357 16.43 15.84 -3.08
C SER A 357 15.86 14.49 -3.54
N ALA A 358 16.03 14.12 -4.81
CA ALA A 358 15.46 12.91 -5.39
C ALA A 358 15.86 11.64 -4.60
N GLY A 359 14.90 10.73 -4.47
CA GLY A 359 15.09 9.43 -3.79
C GLY A 359 15.20 9.47 -2.26
N ALA A 360 14.70 10.52 -1.59
CA ALA A 360 14.51 10.50 -0.14
C ALA A 360 13.51 9.41 0.29
N PRO A 361 13.74 8.69 1.41
CA PRO A 361 12.83 7.65 1.86
C PRO A 361 11.54 8.23 2.44
N LEU A 362 10.47 7.42 2.49
CA LEU A 362 9.15 7.80 3.05
C LEU A 362 9.27 8.46 4.42
N ALA A 363 10.03 7.84 5.32
CA ALA A 363 10.38 8.37 6.64
C ALA A 363 10.77 9.86 6.63
N ASP A 364 11.55 10.28 5.64
CA ASP A 364 12.02 11.65 5.50
C ASP A 364 10.88 12.56 5.05
N TYR A 365 10.39 12.35 3.83
CA TYR A 365 9.48 13.30 3.20
C TYR A 365 8.11 13.35 3.87
N ILE A 366 7.61 12.25 4.45
CA ILE A 366 6.29 12.24 5.11
C ILE A 366 6.32 12.94 6.46
N THR A 367 7.39 12.77 7.26
CA THR A 367 7.52 13.47 8.54
C THR A 367 7.76 14.96 8.33
N PHE A 368 8.49 15.31 7.26
CA PHE A 368 8.69 16.68 6.84
C PHE A 368 7.38 17.34 6.36
N ALA A 369 6.61 16.64 5.53
CA ALA A 369 5.28 17.09 5.11
C ALA A 369 4.32 17.27 6.30
N ASN A 370 4.24 16.29 7.21
CA ASN A 370 3.39 16.40 8.39
C ASN A 370 3.73 17.63 9.26
N LEU A 371 5.01 18.02 9.27
CA LEU A 371 5.48 19.19 9.99
C LEU A 371 5.09 20.50 9.29
N LEU A 372 5.30 20.60 7.97
CA LEU A 372 5.20 21.85 7.19
C LEU A 372 3.85 22.09 6.50
N GLN A 373 3.15 21.04 6.06
CA GLN A 373 1.93 21.17 5.25
C GLN A 373 0.85 22.07 5.87
N PRO A 374 0.59 22.07 7.19
CA PRO A 374 -0.43 22.98 7.73
C PRO A 374 -0.03 24.44 7.53
N CYS A 375 1.26 24.79 7.67
CA CYS A 375 1.69 26.16 7.39
C CYS A 375 1.69 26.45 5.88
N ALA A 376 2.22 25.54 5.06
CA ALA A 376 2.23 25.71 3.59
C ALA A 376 0.81 25.88 3.00
N ALA A 377 -0.19 25.22 3.59
CA ALA A 377 -1.60 25.33 3.21
C ALA A 377 -2.21 26.73 3.45
N ALA A 378 -1.51 27.64 4.14
CA ALA A 378 -1.89 29.05 4.28
C ALA A 378 -1.16 29.97 3.29
N ALA A 379 -0.39 29.43 2.33
CA ALA A 379 0.29 30.24 1.33
C ALA A 379 -0.73 30.87 0.37
N PRO A 380 -0.61 32.18 0.04
CA PRO A 380 -1.55 32.83 -0.88
C PRO A 380 -1.64 32.16 -2.25
N SER A 381 -0.55 31.57 -2.73
CA SER A 381 -0.47 30.84 -4.01
C SER A 381 -1.38 29.61 -4.06
N VAL A 382 -1.71 29.02 -2.92
CA VAL A 382 -2.55 27.80 -2.82
C VAL A 382 -3.91 28.06 -2.19
N ALA A 383 -4.34 29.33 -2.11
CA ALA A 383 -5.64 29.70 -1.54
C ALA A 383 -6.84 29.01 -2.22
N ALA A 384 -6.66 28.54 -3.47
CA ALA A 384 -7.67 27.81 -4.25
C ALA A 384 -7.62 26.29 -4.07
N ALA A 385 -6.86 25.78 -3.09
CA ALA A 385 -6.79 24.35 -2.77
C ALA A 385 -8.20 23.83 -2.41
N PRO A 386 -8.60 22.64 -2.91
CA PRO A 386 -9.87 22.04 -2.54
C PRO A 386 -9.98 21.83 -1.03
N TYR A 387 -11.14 22.15 -0.46
CA TYR A 387 -11.39 21.97 0.96
C TYR A 387 -11.81 20.53 1.25
N LEU A 388 -10.95 19.77 1.94
CA LEU A 388 -11.22 18.40 2.36
C LEU A 388 -10.90 18.25 3.85
N SER A 389 -11.78 18.78 4.69
CA SER A 389 -11.64 18.70 6.15
C SER A 389 -12.98 18.37 6.80
N THR A 390 -12.91 17.66 7.93
CA THR A 390 -14.05 17.48 8.83
C THR A 390 -14.18 18.59 9.87
N LEU A 391 -13.20 19.50 9.95
CA LEU A 391 -13.24 20.66 10.83
C LEU A 391 -13.93 21.84 10.15
N PRO A 392 -14.40 22.86 10.89
CA PRO A 392 -14.83 24.13 10.29
C PRO A 392 -13.67 24.90 9.67
N LEU A 393 -13.93 25.63 8.57
CA LEU A 393 -12.91 26.41 7.86
C LEU A 393 -12.16 27.38 8.78
N ALA A 394 -12.87 28.08 9.67
CA ALA A 394 -12.25 29.01 10.61
C ALA A 394 -11.26 28.31 11.55
N THR A 395 -11.61 27.12 12.04
CA THR A 395 -10.72 26.28 12.87
C THR A 395 -9.51 25.83 12.07
N THR A 396 -9.70 25.35 10.85
CA THR A 396 -8.60 24.97 9.96
C THR A 396 -7.64 26.14 9.74
N GLN A 397 -8.13 27.35 9.44
CA GLN A 397 -7.26 28.52 9.23
C GLN A 397 -6.52 28.95 10.49
N ALA A 398 -7.16 28.86 11.66
CA ALA A 398 -6.50 29.14 12.94
C ALA A 398 -5.34 28.17 13.20
N ILE A 399 -5.53 26.87 12.94
CA ILE A 399 -4.49 25.84 13.05
C ILE A 399 -3.30 26.17 12.14
N ARG A 400 -3.55 26.54 10.87
CA ARG A 400 -2.49 26.86 9.91
C ARG A 400 -1.66 28.06 10.36
N ALA A 401 -2.31 29.13 10.82
CA ALA A 401 -1.64 30.32 11.35
C ALA A 401 -0.80 30.00 12.59
N ALA A 402 -1.36 29.24 13.54
CA ALA A 402 -0.63 28.81 14.73
C ALA A 402 0.56 27.90 14.39
N ARG A 403 0.40 26.98 13.43
CA ARG A 403 1.50 26.13 12.96
C ARG A 403 2.62 26.97 12.32
N CYS A 404 2.30 27.98 11.51
CA CYS A 404 3.32 28.88 10.97
C CYS A 404 4.09 29.61 12.06
N ALA A 405 3.39 30.11 13.09
CA ALA A 405 4.04 30.76 14.23
C ALA A 405 4.97 29.80 15.00
N SER A 406 4.54 28.57 15.27
CA SER A 406 5.37 27.55 15.94
C SER A 406 6.59 27.16 15.10
N LEU A 407 6.45 27.01 13.78
CA LEU A 407 7.57 26.75 12.88
C LEU A 407 8.58 27.92 12.87
N ALA A 408 8.08 29.16 12.78
CA ALA A 408 8.92 30.35 12.75
C ALA A 408 9.66 30.56 14.08
N GLY A 409 8.97 30.36 15.21
CA GLY A 409 9.56 30.42 16.55
C GLY A 409 10.66 29.37 16.79
N ASN A 410 10.65 28.26 16.04
CA ASN A 410 11.68 27.23 16.06
C ASN A 410 12.70 27.36 14.91
N GLY A 411 12.67 28.44 14.13
CA GLY A 411 13.60 28.69 13.03
C GLY A 411 13.45 27.74 11.83
N LEU A 412 12.34 27.02 11.73
CA LEU A 412 12.06 26.06 10.66
C LEU A 412 11.50 26.71 9.41
N VAL A 413 10.92 27.91 9.53
CA VAL A 413 10.48 28.77 8.44
C VAL A 413 10.84 30.23 8.75
N ALA A 414 11.00 31.05 7.72
CA ALA A 414 11.31 32.47 7.82
C ALA A 414 10.08 33.34 7.53
N GLY A 415 10.09 34.58 8.03
CA GLY A 415 9.06 35.58 7.74
C GLY A 415 8.41 36.18 8.99
N VAL A 416 7.95 37.42 8.86
CA VAL A 416 7.38 38.23 9.97
C VAL A 416 5.87 38.13 10.08
N ASN A 417 5.19 37.46 9.15
CA ASN A 417 3.74 37.25 9.15
C ASN A 417 3.39 35.90 8.53
N VAL A 418 2.14 35.47 8.70
CA VAL A 418 1.66 34.14 8.24
C VAL A 418 1.88 33.95 6.75
N ALA A 419 1.62 34.97 5.91
CA ALA A 419 1.78 34.85 4.46
C ALA A 419 3.23 34.61 4.02
N ALA A 420 4.20 35.27 4.67
CA ALA A 420 5.62 35.05 4.40
C ALA A 420 6.08 33.67 4.92
N GLN A 421 5.62 33.28 6.12
CA GLN A 421 5.95 32.00 6.73
C GLN A 421 5.38 30.80 5.94
N SER A 422 4.15 30.92 5.46
CA SER A 422 3.50 29.87 4.66
C SER A 422 4.12 29.74 3.27
N ALA A 423 4.50 30.86 2.64
CA ALA A 423 5.26 30.83 1.40
C ALA A 423 6.63 30.15 1.57
N ASP A 424 7.36 30.43 2.67
CA ASP A 424 8.63 29.75 2.97
C ASP A 424 8.41 28.25 3.26
N ALA A 425 7.34 27.89 3.98
CA ALA A 425 6.98 26.49 4.20
C ALA A 425 6.73 25.73 2.88
N LEU A 426 6.02 26.36 1.94
CA LEU A 426 5.77 25.79 0.61
C LEU A 426 7.08 25.65 -0.19
N ASN A 427 7.92 26.68 -0.22
CA ASN A 427 9.22 26.63 -0.90
C ASN A 427 10.13 25.54 -0.32
N ARG A 428 10.05 25.28 0.99
CA ARG A 428 10.78 24.18 1.64
C ARG A 428 10.28 22.81 1.21
N LEU A 429 8.97 22.63 1.00
CA LEU A 429 8.43 21.40 0.42
C LEU A 429 8.95 21.21 -1.01
N HIS A 430 8.98 22.27 -1.84
CA HIS A 430 9.60 22.19 -3.17
C HIS A 430 11.08 21.81 -3.11
N ALA A 431 11.85 22.46 -2.24
CA ALA A 431 13.26 22.13 -2.04
C ALA A 431 13.46 20.68 -1.55
N ALA A 432 12.48 20.14 -0.82
CA ALA A 432 12.47 18.75 -0.40
C ALA A 432 12.06 17.77 -1.50
N GLY A 433 11.62 18.21 -2.68
CA GLY A 433 11.31 17.36 -3.84
C GLY A 433 9.83 17.19 -4.16
N TYR A 434 8.94 17.93 -3.50
CA TYR A 434 7.53 18.01 -3.88
C TYR A 434 7.38 18.85 -5.15
N GLU A 435 6.52 18.40 -6.07
CA GLU A 435 6.29 19.08 -7.35
C GLU A 435 5.37 20.29 -7.18
N THR A 436 5.61 21.33 -7.99
CA THR A 436 4.69 22.49 -8.06
C THR A 436 3.28 22.08 -8.48
N ASP A 437 3.17 21.03 -9.27
CA ASP A 437 1.92 20.44 -9.74
C ASP A 437 1.11 19.81 -8.58
N SER A 438 1.72 19.63 -7.41
CA SER A 438 1.13 19.06 -6.20
C SER A 438 0.71 20.11 -5.16
N ASP A 439 0.98 21.41 -5.40
CA ASP A 439 0.81 22.50 -4.42
C ASP A 439 -0.58 22.57 -3.80
N LEU A 440 -1.61 22.43 -4.64
CA LEU A 440 -3.02 22.47 -4.22
C LEU A 440 -3.44 21.25 -3.39
N LEU A 441 -2.59 20.23 -3.28
CA LEU A 441 -2.87 19.01 -2.52
C LEU A 441 -2.28 19.04 -1.11
N HIS A 442 -1.34 19.93 -0.79
CA HIS A 442 -0.79 20.02 0.58
C HIS A 442 -1.86 20.26 1.65
N ALA A 443 -2.83 21.14 1.37
CA ALA A 443 -3.95 21.38 2.26
C ALA A 443 -4.83 20.12 2.47
N PRO A 444 -5.44 19.54 1.43
CA PRO A 444 -6.31 18.38 1.63
C PRO A 444 -5.57 17.12 2.11
N MET A 445 -4.28 16.94 1.80
CA MET A 445 -3.50 15.79 2.31
C MET A 445 -3.34 15.82 3.84
N TRP A 446 -3.16 17.00 4.41
CA TRP A 446 -3.09 17.14 5.87
C TRP A 446 -4.50 17.18 6.49
N ASP A 447 -5.43 17.94 5.90
CA ASP A 447 -6.77 18.16 6.46
C ASP A 447 -7.64 16.89 6.49
N SER A 448 -7.45 15.99 5.50
CA SER A 448 -8.05 14.65 5.48
C SER A 448 -7.41 13.66 6.44
N GLN A 449 -6.34 14.08 7.12
CA GLN A 449 -5.45 13.28 7.98
C GLN A 449 -4.60 12.22 7.27
N ALA A 450 -4.54 12.18 5.93
CA ALA A 450 -3.72 11.18 5.22
C ALA A 450 -2.23 11.27 5.62
N VAL A 451 -1.63 12.46 5.57
CA VAL A 451 -0.22 12.68 5.92
C VAL A 451 0.09 12.44 7.40
N PRO A 452 -0.63 13.02 8.38
CA PRO A 452 -0.35 12.75 9.80
C PRO A 452 -0.56 11.27 10.17
N ALA A 453 -1.57 10.61 9.61
CA ALA A 453 -1.84 9.19 9.85
C ALA A 453 -0.69 8.30 9.37
N VAL A 454 -0.20 8.54 8.14
CA VAL A 454 0.97 7.82 7.60
C VAL A 454 2.22 8.12 8.44
N ALA A 455 2.48 9.39 8.75
CA ALA A 455 3.66 9.77 9.54
C ALA A 455 3.71 9.07 10.91
N VAL A 456 2.59 9.01 11.64
CA VAL A 456 2.53 8.37 12.96
C VAL A 456 2.64 6.85 12.85
N THR A 457 1.86 6.23 11.96
CA THR A 457 1.85 4.76 11.82
C THR A 457 3.21 4.22 11.39
N TYR A 458 3.83 4.85 10.38
CA TYR A 458 5.15 4.42 9.90
C TYR A 458 6.27 4.71 10.88
N ALA A 459 6.22 5.83 11.62
CA ALA A 459 7.21 6.08 12.66
C ALA A 459 7.15 5.01 13.76
N ASN A 460 5.95 4.59 14.18
CA ASN A 460 5.81 3.49 15.14
C ASN A 460 6.37 2.17 14.59
N ALA A 461 6.07 1.84 13.32
CA ALA A 461 6.59 0.65 12.66
C ALA A 461 8.13 0.67 12.56
N TYR A 462 8.72 1.77 12.08
CA TYR A 462 10.18 1.90 11.94
C TYR A 462 10.91 1.97 13.27
N MET A 463 10.27 2.48 14.32
CA MET A 463 10.82 2.46 15.68
C MET A 463 10.55 1.15 16.43
N LEU A 464 9.83 0.20 15.81
CA LEU A 464 9.40 -1.07 16.43
C LEU A 464 8.67 -0.84 17.77
N SER A 465 7.90 0.23 17.85
CA SER A 465 7.29 0.71 19.09
C SER A 465 6.15 -0.18 19.57
N SER A 466 6.05 -0.33 20.89
CA SER A 466 4.86 -0.86 21.55
C SER A 466 3.76 0.20 21.54
N VAL A 467 2.50 -0.22 21.52
CA VAL A 467 1.35 0.70 21.71
C VAL A 467 1.43 1.47 23.03
N THR A 468 2.08 0.90 24.05
CA THR A 468 2.24 1.55 25.35
C THR A 468 3.26 2.67 25.38
N ASP A 469 4.09 2.79 24.34
CA ASP A 469 5.16 3.81 24.27
C ASP A 469 4.59 5.20 23.98
N ASN A 470 3.38 5.26 23.39
CA ASN A 470 2.77 6.49 22.90
C ASN A 470 3.78 7.36 22.14
N LEU A 471 4.44 6.78 21.11
CA LEU A 471 5.59 7.38 20.44
C LEU A 471 5.30 8.84 20.05
N CYS A 472 6.17 9.75 20.47
CA CYS A 472 6.03 11.20 20.27
C CYS A 472 4.71 11.80 20.79
N GLY A 473 4.10 11.18 21.81
CA GLY A 473 2.86 11.62 22.44
C GLY A 473 1.59 11.19 21.70
N PHE A 474 1.71 10.41 20.62
CA PHE A 474 0.55 9.94 19.84
C PHE A 474 0.02 8.60 20.33
N SER A 475 -1.29 8.42 20.20
CA SER A 475 -1.98 7.14 20.39
C SER A 475 -3.18 7.04 19.44
N PHE A 476 -3.84 5.87 19.40
CA PHE A 476 -5.10 5.68 18.66
C PHE A 476 -6.25 5.39 19.61
N GLY A 477 -7.33 6.16 19.50
CA GLY A 477 -8.46 6.07 20.41
C GLY A 477 -9.73 6.62 19.81
N THR A 478 -10.86 6.22 20.38
CA THR A 478 -12.15 6.83 20.06
C THR A 478 -12.23 8.23 20.64
N THR A 479 -12.87 9.14 19.90
CA THR A 479 -13.11 10.52 20.34
C THR A 479 -14.59 10.86 20.32
N ASP A 480 -15.02 11.78 21.18
CA ASP A 480 -16.35 12.38 21.10
C ASP A 480 -16.43 13.43 19.98
N ALA A 481 -17.60 14.07 19.84
CA ALA A 481 -17.84 15.11 18.84
C ALA A 481 -16.99 16.38 19.06
N GLN A 482 -16.45 16.58 20.27
CA GLN A 482 -15.55 17.68 20.61
C GLN A 482 -14.08 17.30 20.40
N GLY A 483 -13.80 16.04 20.05
CA GLY A 483 -12.46 15.51 19.85
C GLY A 483 -11.80 14.99 21.12
N ASN A 484 -12.46 14.99 22.29
CA ASN A 484 -11.86 14.42 23.50
C ASN A 484 -11.71 12.92 23.33
N ALA A 485 -10.52 12.39 23.59
CA ALA A 485 -10.26 10.97 23.55
C ALA A 485 -10.51 10.32 24.91
N GLY A 486 -10.40 8.99 24.95
CA GLY A 486 -10.60 8.23 26.18
C GLY A 486 -12.06 8.04 26.56
N VAL A 487 -12.98 8.42 25.67
CA VAL A 487 -14.42 8.23 25.83
C VAL A 487 -14.85 6.89 25.23
N ALA A 488 -15.82 6.24 25.88
CA ALA A 488 -16.46 5.08 25.29
C ALA A 488 -17.24 5.52 24.05
N PRO A 489 -17.08 4.87 22.89
CA PRO A 489 -17.78 5.28 21.68
C PRO A 489 -19.28 4.96 21.79
N VAL A 490 -20.12 5.81 21.19
CA VAL A 490 -21.57 5.55 21.09
C VAL A 490 -21.85 4.31 20.24
N ILE A 491 -21.05 4.10 19.19
CA ILE A 491 -21.09 2.92 18.33
C ILE A 491 -19.72 2.26 18.38
N ALA A 492 -19.65 1.01 18.82
CA ALA A 492 -18.38 0.27 18.88
C ALA A 492 -17.75 0.18 17.47
N PRO A 493 -16.45 0.50 17.31
CA PRO A 493 -15.80 0.46 16.01
C PRO A 493 -15.54 -0.98 15.54
N MET A 494 -15.21 -1.89 16.46
CA MET A 494 -14.71 -3.23 16.18
C MET A 494 -15.63 -4.06 15.25
N PRO A 495 -16.96 -4.11 15.42
CA PRO A 495 -17.82 -4.94 14.57
C PRO A 495 -17.79 -4.60 13.08
N SER A 496 -17.47 -3.36 12.70
CA SER A 496 -17.38 -2.95 11.28
C SER A 496 -15.94 -2.74 10.81
N LEU A 497 -14.98 -2.78 11.74
CA LEU A 497 -13.62 -2.33 11.50
C LEU A 497 -12.96 -3.11 10.36
N PHE A 498 -13.12 -4.44 10.31
CA PHE A 498 -12.55 -5.26 9.23
C PHE A 498 -12.98 -4.78 7.83
N GLY A 499 -14.26 -4.43 7.67
CA GLY A 499 -14.82 -4.02 6.38
C GLY A 499 -14.54 -2.57 6.00
N LEU A 500 -14.57 -1.65 6.96
CA LEU A 500 -14.41 -0.21 6.69
C LEU A 500 -12.96 0.28 6.85
N GLY A 501 -12.16 -0.42 7.64
CA GLY A 501 -10.82 0.02 7.99
C GLY A 501 -9.78 -0.19 6.91
N ASN A 502 -8.77 0.66 6.97
CA ASN A 502 -7.66 0.74 6.03
C ASN A 502 -6.28 0.47 6.69
N GLY A 503 -6.29 0.01 7.95
CA GLY A 503 -5.10 -0.27 8.76
C GLY A 503 -4.33 0.97 9.28
N VAL A 504 -4.76 2.19 8.97
CA VAL A 504 -4.12 3.45 9.39
C VAL A 504 -5.19 4.41 9.95
N PRO A 505 -5.32 4.56 11.27
CA PRO A 505 -6.25 5.52 11.86
C PRO A 505 -5.96 6.96 11.38
N PRO A 506 -7.00 7.77 11.06
CA PRO A 506 -8.39 7.58 11.49
C PRO A 506 -9.20 6.57 10.66
N THR A 507 -10.01 5.75 11.34
CA THR A 507 -10.97 4.83 10.73
C THR A 507 -12.06 4.41 11.71
N SER A 508 -13.31 4.26 11.24
CA SER A 508 -14.44 3.74 12.03
C SER A 508 -14.63 4.43 13.39
N GLY A 509 -14.29 5.72 13.52
CA GLY A 509 -14.36 6.47 14.79
C GLY A 509 -13.16 6.29 15.73
N ILE A 510 -12.19 5.46 15.36
CA ILE A 510 -10.86 5.43 16.00
C ILE A 510 -10.00 6.48 15.29
N ASN A 511 -9.50 7.46 16.04
CA ASN A 511 -8.80 8.62 15.51
C ASN A 511 -7.34 8.69 16.00
N LEU A 512 -6.56 9.55 15.35
CA LEU A 512 -5.23 9.92 15.81
C LEU A 512 -5.35 10.88 17.00
N VAL A 513 -4.83 10.48 18.15
CA VAL A 513 -4.95 11.19 19.42
C VAL A 513 -3.57 11.68 19.87
N PHE A 514 -3.48 12.93 20.33
CA PHE A 514 -2.30 13.46 21.00
C PHE A 514 -2.55 13.61 22.50
N ASN A 515 -1.61 13.08 23.31
CA ASN A 515 -1.76 12.91 24.74
C ASN A 515 -1.24 14.15 25.52
N ILE A 516 -2.01 15.23 25.55
CA ILE A 516 -1.73 16.43 26.37
C ILE A 516 -2.14 16.30 27.85
N SER A 517 -2.99 15.32 28.15
CA SER A 517 -3.41 14.85 29.47
C SER A 517 -3.71 13.33 29.34
N PRO A 518 -3.92 12.56 30.42
CA PRO A 518 -4.13 11.11 30.31
C PRO A 518 -5.25 10.73 29.32
N SER A 519 -6.29 11.56 29.20
CA SER A 519 -7.42 11.32 28.32
C SER A 519 -7.10 11.55 26.82
N GLY A 520 -6.21 12.49 26.49
CA GLY A 520 -5.85 12.87 25.12
C GLY A 520 -6.98 13.56 24.31
N VAL A 521 -6.64 14.13 23.15
CA VAL A 521 -7.58 14.80 22.22
C VAL A 521 -7.19 14.45 20.78
N ASP A 522 -8.13 14.47 19.82
CA ASP A 522 -7.83 14.49 18.38
C ASP A 522 -6.63 15.42 18.13
N HIS A 523 -5.60 14.90 17.46
CA HIS A 523 -4.33 15.60 17.36
C HIS A 523 -4.43 16.99 16.71
N ARG A 524 -5.45 17.23 15.88
CA ARG A 524 -5.66 18.53 15.23
C ARG A 524 -6.16 19.58 16.21
N LEU A 525 -6.83 19.15 17.27
CA LEU A 525 -7.47 20.01 18.28
C LEU A 525 -6.73 20.03 19.63
N ALA A 526 -5.79 19.11 19.85
CA ALA A 526 -5.09 18.97 21.12
C ALA A 526 -4.27 20.22 21.52
N THR A 527 -3.72 20.94 20.55
CA THR A 527 -3.09 22.25 20.75
C THR A 527 -3.48 23.18 19.62
N ALA A 528 -3.33 24.50 19.82
CA ALA A 528 -3.68 25.48 18.78
C ALA A 528 -2.94 25.26 17.45
N ASP A 529 -1.73 24.70 17.49
CA ASP A 529 -0.89 24.38 16.33
C ASP A 529 -0.99 22.91 15.90
N ALA A 530 -2.05 22.20 16.30
CA ALA A 530 -2.34 20.81 15.93
C ALA A 530 -1.21 19.82 16.28
N SER A 531 -0.81 19.81 17.54
CA SER A 531 0.21 18.91 18.10
C SER A 531 1.58 19.07 17.43
N PHE A 532 2.02 20.32 17.24
CA PHE A 532 3.33 20.62 16.64
C PHE A 532 4.48 19.87 17.32
N THR A 533 4.48 19.82 18.65
CA THR A 533 5.53 19.13 19.43
C THR A 533 5.63 17.65 19.08
N GLY A 534 4.50 16.97 18.88
CA GLY A 534 4.46 15.60 18.39
C GLY A 534 5.01 15.48 16.97
N ALA A 535 4.54 16.32 16.04
CA ALA A 535 5.04 16.31 14.65
C ALA A 535 6.55 16.60 14.56
N PHE A 536 7.04 17.53 15.39
CA PHE A 536 8.46 17.86 15.50
C PHE A 536 9.28 16.72 16.08
N CYS A 537 8.76 16.01 17.09
CA CYS A 537 9.37 14.79 17.62
C CYS A 537 9.49 13.71 16.54
N LEU A 538 8.43 13.45 15.76
CA LEU A 538 8.45 12.46 14.67
C LEU A 538 9.52 12.81 13.63
N ARG A 539 9.63 14.10 13.26
CA ARG A 539 10.70 14.57 12.38
C ARG A 539 12.09 14.32 12.98
N GLY A 540 12.23 14.59 14.29
CA GLY A 540 13.45 14.37 15.06
C GLY A 540 13.93 12.92 15.06
N LEU A 541 13.02 11.92 15.02
CA LEU A 541 13.39 10.50 14.92
C LEU A 541 14.26 10.23 13.68
N TRP A 542 13.90 10.84 12.55
CA TRP A 542 14.67 10.73 11.31
C TRP A 542 15.93 11.60 11.34
N THR A 543 15.79 12.92 11.62
CA THR A 543 16.90 13.88 11.46
C THR A 543 17.98 13.74 12.52
N ASN A 544 17.66 13.23 13.70
CA ASN A 544 18.64 12.96 14.75
C ASN A 544 19.24 11.55 14.63
N ILE A 545 18.96 10.83 13.52
CA ILE A 545 19.61 9.56 13.16
C ILE A 545 19.40 8.51 14.27
N PHE A 546 18.17 8.37 14.77
CA PHE A 546 17.86 7.30 15.73
C PHE A 546 18.19 5.95 15.11
N SER A 547 19.00 5.14 15.80
CA SER A 547 19.55 3.90 15.25
C SER A 547 18.47 2.91 14.80
N THR A 548 17.39 2.77 15.57
CA THR A 548 16.25 1.92 15.20
C THR A 548 15.58 2.39 13.92
N MET A 549 15.26 3.67 13.81
CA MET A 549 14.67 4.28 12.61
C MET A 549 15.56 4.04 11.38
N GLN A 550 16.86 4.32 11.50
CA GLN A 550 17.81 4.15 10.41
C GLN A 550 17.97 2.68 10.00
N THR A 551 18.01 1.76 10.97
CA THR A 551 18.10 0.32 10.70
C THR A 551 16.87 -0.16 9.94
N SER A 552 15.66 0.20 10.40
CA SER A 552 14.41 -0.18 9.75
C SER A 552 14.29 0.43 8.34
N VAL A 553 14.62 1.71 8.18
CA VAL A 553 14.57 2.38 6.87
C VAL A 553 15.66 1.87 5.91
N ASN A 554 16.83 1.44 6.40
CA ASN A 554 17.85 0.83 5.54
C ASN A 554 17.45 -0.59 5.11
N ALA A 555 16.74 -1.35 5.96
CA ALA A 555 16.30 -2.71 5.65
C ALA A 555 15.26 -2.78 4.52
N ILE A 556 14.55 -1.68 4.23
CA ILE A 556 13.48 -1.63 3.21
C ILE A 556 13.95 -1.12 1.84
N ARG A 557 15.21 -0.68 1.73
CA ARG A 557 15.70 -0.03 0.50
C ARG A 557 16.01 -1.06 -0.59
N VAL A 558 15.50 -0.80 -1.78
CA VAL A 558 15.72 -1.62 -2.99
C VAL A 558 16.77 -1.00 -3.91
N ASN A 559 17.21 -1.77 -4.91
CA ASN A 559 18.30 -1.37 -5.82
C ASN A 559 17.83 -1.15 -7.26
N ALA A 560 16.52 -1.29 -7.52
CA ALA A 560 15.91 -1.17 -8.84
C ALA A 560 16.43 -2.18 -9.89
N ASN A 561 16.83 -3.38 -9.45
CA ASN A 561 17.27 -4.45 -10.34
C ASN A 561 16.14 -5.45 -10.61
N LEU A 562 15.37 -5.19 -11.67
CA LEU A 562 14.24 -6.01 -12.09
C LEU A 562 14.64 -7.32 -12.79
N ARG A 563 15.96 -7.61 -12.86
CA ARG A 563 16.53 -8.82 -13.46
C ARG A 563 16.15 -8.96 -14.94
N GLY A 564 15.99 -7.83 -15.63
CA GLY A 564 15.61 -7.75 -17.05
C GLY A 564 14.14 -8.11 -17.33
N LYS A 565 13.27 -8.18 -16.31
CA LYS A 565 11.83 -8.39 -16.53
C LYS A 565 11.21 -7.14 -17.18
N PRO A 566 10.30 -7.29 -18.16
CA PRO A 566 9.54 -6.15 -18.68
C PRO A 566 8.69 -5.53 -17.57
N ALA A 567 8.73 -4.20 -17.46
CA ALA A 567 8.06 -3.48 -16.40
C ALA A 567 7.44 -2.18 -16.89
N ILE A 568 6.29 -1.83 -16.31
CA ILE A 568 5.65 -0.52 -16.48
C ILE A 568 5.40 0.09 -15.10
N ILE A 569 5.78 1.36 -14.95
CA ILE A 569 5.38 2.21 -13.84
C ILE A 569 4.50 3.34 -14.38
N VAL A 570 3.36 3.60 -13.75
CA VAL A 570 2.48 4.73 -14.03
C VAL A 570 2.42 5.61 -12.78
N GLN A 571 2.63 6.92 -12.86
CA GLN A 571 2.46 7.78 -11.68
C GLN A 571 1.96 9.17 -12.06
N GLY A 572 1.07 9.72 -11.23
CA GLY A 572 0.63 11.11 -11.34
C GLY A 572 1.73 12.10 -10.95
N ARG A 573 1.95 13.14 -11.75
CA ARG A 573 2.91 14.22 -11.44
C ARG A 573 2.51 15.01 -10.20
N SER A 574 1.20 15.15 -9.95
CA SER A 574 0.66 15.90 -8.81
C SER A 574 0.64 15.07 -7.52
N ASP A 575 1.33 13.94 -7.41
CA ASP A 575 1.32 13.12 -6.20
C ASP A 575 1.98 13.84 -5.01
N ALA A 576 1.16 14.26 -4.04
CA ALA A 576 1.59 14.92 -2.81
C ALA A 576 1.75 13.97 -1.61
N LEU A 577 1.47 12.67 -1.77
CA LEU A 577 1.65 11.67 -0.71
C LEU A 577 2.95 10.88 -0.93
N VAL A 578 3.19 10.46 -2.17
CA VAL A 578 4.39 9.75 -2.63
C VAL A 578 4.99 10.56 -3.77
N PRO A 579 5.79 11.60 -3.50
CA PRO A 579 6.26 12.49 -4.56
C PRO A 579 7.06 11.73 -5.63
N VAL A 580 6.72 12.01 -6.89
CA VAL A 580 7.27 11.30 -8.06
C VAL A 580 8.81 11.35 -8.14
N ASN A 581 9.42 12.41 -7.58
CA ASN A 581 10.87 12.58 -7.49
C ASN A 581 11.56 11.60 -6.53
N HIS A 582 10.86 11.12 -5.51
CA HIS A 582 11.39 10.16 -4.54
C HIS A 582 11.09 8.71 -4.92
N ALA A 583 10.02 8.51 -5.69
CA ALA A 583 9.57 7.20 -6.16
C ALA A 583 9.97 6.95 -7.62
N SER A 584 9.03 7.07 -8.57
CA SER A 584 9.19 6.53 -9.93
C SER A 584 10.34 7.13 -10.73
N ARG A 585 10.59 8.46 -10.63
CA ARG A 585 11.73 9.08 -11.33
C ARG A 585 13.07 8.55 -10.79
N ALA A 586 13.18 8.43 -9.47
CA ALA A 586 14.37 7.91 -8.81
C ALA A 586 14.55 6.40 -9.10
N TYR A 587 13.47 5.62 -9.11
CA TYR A 587 13.50 4.20 -9.44
C TYR A 587 13.97 3.98 -10.87
N LEU A 588 13.44 4.74 -11.84
CA LEU A 588 13.87 4.66 -13.23
C LEU A 588 15.36 5.01 -13.38
N ALA A 589 15.84 6.06 -12.69
CA ALA A 589 17.26 6.42 -12.69
C ALA A 589 18.13 5.27 -12.17
N MET A 590 17.78 4.71 -11.02
CA MET A 590 18.48 3.57 -10.43
C MET A 590 18.44 2.32 -11.30
N ASN A 591 17.30 2.02 -11.94
CA ASN A 591 17.16 0.88 -12.83
C ASN A 591 18.09 1.01 -14.06
N THR A 592 18.24 2.21 -14.62
CA THR A 592 19.19 2.41 -15.74
C THR A 592 20.65 2.19 -15.34
N LEU A 593 21.00 2.33 -14.05
CA LEU A 593 22.33 1.95 -13.55
C LEU A 593 22.44 0.44 -13.31
N ALA A 594 21.42 -0.15 -12.70
CA ALA A 594 21.41 -1.57 -12.34
C ALA A 594 21.40 -2.48 -13.57
N GLU A 595 20.67 -2.09 -14.62
CA GLU A 595 20.42 -2.94 -15.79
C GLU A 595 21.06 -2.41 -17.08
N GLY A 596 21.37 -1.11 -17.15
CA GLY A 596 21.93 -0.49 -18.35
C GLY A 596 21.02 -0.70 -19.56
N SER A 597 21.60 -1.12 -20.68
CA SER A 597 20.85 -1.43 -21.92
C SER A 597 19.93 -2.65 -21.82
N ARG A 598 19.98 -3.42 -20.73
CA ARG A 598 19.06 -4.54 -20.48
C ARG A 598 17.76 -4.11 -19.81
N SER A 599 17.66 -2.84 -19.39
CA SER A 599 16.43 -2.31 -18.80
C SER A 599 15.27 -2.45 -19.79
N GLN A 600 14.17 -3.01 -19.30
CA GLN A 600 12.89 -3.09 -20.01
C GLN A 600 11.80 -2.29 -19.27
N LEU A 601 12.21 -1.30 -18.49
CA LEU A 601 11.30 -0.47 -17.69
C LEU A 601 10.79 0.72 -18.51
N SER A 602 9.46 0.81 -18.63
CA SER A 602 8.76 1.98 -19.18
C SER A 602 8.10 2.76 -18.05
N PHE A 603 8.23 4.09 -18.06
CA PHE A 603 7.63 4.98 -17.07
C PHE A 603 6.68 5.97 -17.75
N TYR A 604 5.42 5.97 -17.33
CA TYR A 604 4.38 6.87 -17.81
C TYR A 604 3.99 7.86 -16.71
N GLU A 605 4.46 9.09 -16.85
CA GLU A 605 4.18 10.17 -15.90
C GLU A 605 2.96 10.97 -16.35
N VAL A 606 1.88 10.94 -15.58
CA VAL A 606 0.57 11.52 -15.97
C VAL A 606 0.39 12.88 -15.30
N THR A 607 0.29 13.94 -16.10
CA THR A 607 -0.02 15.28 -15.59
C THR A 607 -1.46 15.37 -15.08
N ASN A 608 -1.74 16.32 -14.18
CA ASN A 608 -3.05 16.49 -13.53
C ASN A 608 -3.60 15.21 -12.87
N ALA A 609 -2.75 14.26 -12.51
CA ALA A 609 -3.14 13.05 -11.79
C ALA A 609 -2.38 12.97 -10.47
N GLN A 610 -3.00 12.37 -9.45
CA GLN A 610 -2.52 12.33 -8.08
C GLN A 610 -2.90 10.99 -7.43
N HIS A 611 -2.40 10.74 -6.21
CA HIS A 611 -2.43 9.44 -5.53
C HIS A 611 -3.81 8.83 -5.21
N PHE A 612 -4.85 9.65 -5.08
CA PHE A 612 -6.15 9.27 -4.51
C PHE A 612 -7.31 9.47 -5.47
N ASP A 613 -7.50 8.57 -6.43
CA ASP A 613 -8.65 8.65 -7.35
C ASP A 613 -10.01 8.70 -6.62
N ALA A 614 -10.10 8.14 -5.40
CA ALA A 614 -11.29 8.23 -4.55
C ALA A 614 -11.69 9.67 -4.18
N PHE A 615 -10.77 10.64 -4.24
CA PHE A 615 -11.05 12.04 -3.94
C PHE A 615 -11.65 12.80 -5.13
N LEU A 616 -11.61 12.25 -6.34
CA LEU A 616 -12.01 12.95 -7.57
C LEU A 616 -13.50 13.29 -7.65
N GLY A 617 -14.35 12.64 -6.85
CA GLY A 617 -15.75 13.04 -6.68
C GLY A 617 -15.96 14.26 -5.77
N THR A 618 -14.92 14.75 -5.09
CA THR A 618 -14.99 15.89 -4.16
C THR A 618 -14.92 17.22 -4.91
N PRO A 619 -15.72 18.24 -4.54
CA PRO A 619 -15.65 19.56 -5.16
C PRO A 619 -14.24 20.13 -5.19
N GLY A 620 -13.77 20.49 -6.38
CA GLY A 620 -12.46 21.10 -6.62
C GLY A 620 -11.39 20.08 -6.98
N PHE A 621 -11.56 18.80 -6.64
CA PHE A 621 -10.76 17.72 -7.22
C PHE A 621 -11.29 17.37 -8.62
N ASP A 622 -12.61 17.25 -8.73
CA ASP A 622 -13.34 16.90 -9.95
C ASP A 622 -13.01 17.77 -11.17
N THR A 623 -12.71 19.04 -10.94
CA THR A 623 -12.37 20.03 -11.97
C THR A 623 -10.88 20.11 -12.30
N ARG A 624 -10.00 19.60 -11.41
CA ARG A 624 -8.54 19.81 -11.46
C ARG A 624 -7.75 18.57 -11.82
N PHE A 625 -8.23 17.39 -11.44
CA PHE A 625 -7.47 16.16 -11.57
C PHE A 625 -8.20 15.12 -12.43
N VAL A 626 -7.44 14.20 -13.02
CA VAL A 626 -7.91 13.10 -13.84
C VAL A 626 -7.59 11.75 -13.15
N PRO A 627 -8.40 10.71 -13.38
CA PRO A 627 -8.20 9.39 -12.76
C PRO A 627 -6.93 8.71 -13.28
N LEU A 628 -6.01 8.37 -12.38
CA LEU A 628 -4.82 7.60 -12.75
C LEU A 628 -5.17 6.13 -13.03
N HIS A 629 -6.22 5.61 -12.40
CA HIS A 629 -6.68 4.23 -12.57
C HIS A 629 -6.93 3.86 -14.03
N TYR A 630 -7.41 4.79 -14.85
CA TYR A 630 -7.56 4.61 -16.30
C TYR A 630 -6.24 4.18 -16.97
N TYR A 631 -5.13 4.85 -16.64
CA TYR A 631 -3.81 4.55 -17.19
C TYR A 631 -3.20 3.28 -16.60
N ASN A 632 -3.50 2.95 -15.35
CA ASN A 632 -3.12 1.67 -14.73
C ASN A 632 -3.73 0.48 -15.49
N LEU A 633 -5.02 0.57 -15.87
CA LEU A 633 -5.68 -0.47 -16.69
C LEU A 633 -5.07 -0.54 -18.10
N GLN A 634 -4.76 0.60 -18.72
CA GLN A 634 -4.06 0.61 -20.01
C GLN A 634 -2.68 -0.05 -19.92
N ALA A 635 -1.91 0.21 -18.87
CA ALA A 635 -0.61 -0.40 -18.65
C ALA A 635 -0.69 -1.92 -18.53
N LEU A 636 -1.70 -2.46 -17.83
CA LEU A 636 -1.94 -3.91 -17.76
C LEU A 636 -2.27 -4.49 -19.15
N ASN A 637 -3.10 -3.81 -19.94
CA ASN A 637 -3.40 -4.21 -21.32
C ASN A 637 -2.16 -4.18 -22.23
N LEU A 638 -1.32 -3.14 -22.13
CA LEU A 638 -0.06 -3.03 -22.86
C LEU A 638 0.90 -4.18 -22.51
N MET A 639 1.07 -4.45 -21.21
CA MET A 639 1.92 -5.55 -20.76
C MET A 639 1.39 -6.91 -21.22
N TRP A 640 0.08 -7.13 -21.15
CA TRP A 640 -0.53 -8.37 -21.65
C TRP A 640 -0.29 -8.56 -23.15
N GLY A 641 -0.47 -7.49 -23.95
CA GLY A 641 -0.16 -7.48 -25.38
C GLY A 641 1.32 -7.81 -25.64
N HIS A 642 2.23 -7.21 -24.88
CA HIS A 642 3.66 -7.52 -24.96
C HIS A 642 3.96 -9.00 -24.68
N LEU A 643 3.44 -9.54 -23.57
CA LEU A 643 3.70 -10.92 -23.15
C LEU A 643 3.08 -11.97 -24.09
N LYS A 644 1.91 -11.70 -24.67
CA LYS A 644 1.18 -12.69 -25.49
C LYS A 644 1.44 -12.57 -26.99
N SER A 645 1.84 -11.40 -27.49
CA SER A 645 2.02 -11.15 -28.92
C SER A 645 3.36 -10.52 -29.31
N GLY A 646 4.23 -10.21 -28.34
CA GLY A 646 5.50 -9.54 -28.61
C GLY A 646 5.36 -8.07 -29.01
N ALA A 647 4.20 -7.44 -28.78
CA ALA A 647 3.98 -6.02 -29.05
C ALA A 647 5.00 -5.16 -28.27
N ALA A 648 5.56 -4.14 -28.92
CA ALA A 648 6.48 -3.21 -28.26
C ALA A 648 5.73 -2.39 -27.18
N LEU A 649 6.36 -2.26 -26.01
CA LEU A 649 5.89 -1.34 -24.99
C LEU A 649 6.20 0.10 -25.45
N PRO A 650 5.25 1.05 -25.30
CA PRO A 650 5.53 2.46 -25.50
C PRO A 650 6.74 2.92 -24.68
N PRO A 651 7.61 3.79 -25.22
CA PRO A 651 8.73 4.32 -24.45
C PRO A 651 8.25 5.20 -23.29
N SER A 652 9.13 5.40 -22.29
CA SER A 652 8.88 6.30 -21.16
C SER A 652 8.50 7.70 -21.62
N GLN A 653 7.44 8.28 -21.04
CA GLN A 653 6.86 9.52 -21.51
C GLN A 653 6.04 10.25 -20.44
N VAL A 654 5.84 11.55 -20.69
CA VAL A 654 4.86 12.37 -20.00
C VAL A 654 3.54 12.33 -20.77
N VAL A 655 2.47 11.88 -20.11
CA VAL A 655 1.11 11.95 -20.65
C VAL A 655 0.47 13.27 -20.23
N ARG A 656 0.27 14.17 -21.21
CA ARG A 656 -0.24 15.53 -20.98
C ARG A 656 -1.76 15.59 -21.02
N THR A 657 -2.40 15.37 -19.88
CA THR A 657 -3.85 15.31 -19.75
C THR A 657 -4.47 16.71 -19.70
N THR A 658 -5.79 16.78 -19.81
CA THR A 658 -6.55 18.03 -19.66
C THR A 658 -7.60 17.86 -18.57
N PRO A 659 -7.57 18.66 -17.48
CA PRO A 659 -8.60 18.63 -16.45
C PRO A 659 -9.99 18.90 -17.02
N ARG A 660 -11.04 18.43 -16.34
CA ARG A 660 -12.42 18.62 -16.81
C ARG A 660 -12.88 20.08 -16.72
N GLY A 661 -12.28 20.88 -15.83
CA GLY A 661 -12.65 22.28 -15.60
C GLY A 661 -14.11 22.44 -15.13
N GLY A 662 -14.65 23.65 -15.27
CA GLY A 662 -16.02 23.97 -14.84
C GLY A 662 -16.12 24.35 -13.36
N THR A 663 -17.30 24.12 -12.77
CA THR A 663 -17.60 24.48 -11.39
C THR A 663 -17.25 23.33 -10.43
N PRO A 664 -16.48 23.56 -9.34
CA PRO A 664 -16.22 22.57 -8.30
C PRO A 664 -17.49 21.87 -7.81
N GLY A 665 -17.51 20.54 -7.85
CA GLY A 665 -18.65 19.70 -7.46
C GLY A 665 -19.67 19.46 -8.58
N ALA A 666 -19.46 20.09 -9.74
CA ALA A 666 -20.29 19.99 -10.92
C ALA A 666 -19.43 20.01 -12.19
N ALA A 667 -18.23 19.41 -12.15
CA ALA A 667 -17.40 19.24 -13.33
C ALA A 667 -18.19 18.49 -14.44
N PRO A 668 -17.96 18.82 -15.72
CA PRO A 668 -18.50 18.04 -16.84
C PRO A 668 -18.14 16.54 -16.72
N ALA A 669 -18.88 15.67 -17.40
CA ALA A 669 -18.53 14.25 -17.44
C ALA A 669 -17.15 14.05 -18.09
N LEU A 670 -16.36 13.14 -17.53
CA LEU A 670 -15.06 12.76 -18.09
C LEU A 670 -15.23 12.24 -19.52
N SER A 671 -14.29 12.58 -20.38
CA SER A 671 -14.26 12.14 -21.78
C SER A 671 -12.84 11.79 -22.21
N VAL A 672 -12.72 11.14 -23.37
CA VAL A 672 -11.41 10.79 -23.95
C VAL A 672 -10.55 12.01 -24.29
N SER A 673 -11.12 13.21 -24.46
CA SER A 673 -10.32 14.42 -24.65
C SER A 673 -9.58 14.85 -23.39
N ASN A 674 -10.04 14.42 -22.21
CA ASN A 674 -9.34 14.60 -20.95
C ASN A 674 -8.23 13.56 -20.75
N LEU A 675 -8.33 12.42 -21.44
CA LEU A 675 -7.53 11.22 -21.25
C LEU A 675 -6.75 10.84 -22.53
N PRO A 676 -5.76 11.63 -22.95
CA PRO A 676 -4.96 11.28 -24.13
C PRO A 676 -4.25 9.94 -23.94
N PRO A 677 -4.06 9.15 -25.01
CA PRO A 677 -3.49 7.82 -24.90
C PRO A 677 -1.99 7.86 -24.55
N ILE A 678 -1.49 6.75 -23.97
CA ILE A 678 -0.06 6.47 -23.89
C ILE A 678 0.45 6.23 -25.33
N ALA A 679 1.34 7.10 -25.82
CA ALA A 679 1.71 7.13 -27.22
C ALA A 679 2.90 6.21 -27.54
N GLN A 680 2.82 5.45 -28.63
CA GLN A 680 3.96 4.68 -29.16
C GLN A 680 5.12 5.57 -29.64
N SER A 681 4.85 6.85 -29.92
CA SER A 681 5.84 7.83 -30.36
C SER A 681 5.58 9.17 -29.65
N PRO A 682 6.12 9.37 -28.43
CA PRO A 682 5.78 10.53 -27.59
C PRO A 682 6.40 11.85 -28.03
N GLY A 683 7.33 11.86 -29.01
CA GLY A 683 7.96 13.09 -29.50
C GLY A 683 8.63 13.89 -28.39
N SER A 684 8.26 15.16 -28.22
CA SER A 684 8.79 16.04 -27.17
C SER A 684 8.38 15.63 -25.75
N ASN A 685 7.43 14.72 -25.59
CA ASN A 685 7.00 14.19 -24.29
C ASN A 685 7.83 12.99 -23.84
N ALA A 686 8.81 12.53 -24.64
CA ALA A 686 9.68 11.42 -24.26
C ALA A 686 10.47 11.74 -22.99
N ILE A 687 10.42 10.84 -22.01
CA ILE A 687 11.33 10.86 -20.86
C ILE A 687 12.62 10.16 -21.29
N ARG A 688 13.76 10.86 -21.19
CA ARG A 688 15.07 10.30 -21.53
C ARG A 688 15.68 9.69 -20.28
N ALA A 689 15.98 8.40 -20.31
CA ALA A 689 16.60 7.69 -19.20
C ALA A 689 17.80 6.88 -19.69
N ALA A 690 19.00 7.17 -19.18
CA ALA A 690 20.21 6.44 -19.51
C ALA A 690 21.31 6.69 -18.47
N ALA A 691 22.11 5.66 -18.18
CA ALA A 691 23.31 5.76 -17.35
C ALA A 691 23.11 6.50 -16.02
N GLY A 692 21.99 6.24 -15.33
CA GLY A 692 21.66 6.87 -14.05
C GLY A 692 21.00 8.22 -14.14
N THR A 693 20.82 8.80 -15.33
CA THR A 693 20.15 10.09 -15.49
C THR A 693 18.78 9.90 -16.08
N VAL A 694 17.76 10.45 -15.41
CA VAL A 694 16.39 10.61 -15.92
C VAL A 694 16.13 12.09 -16.16
N ALA A 695 15.80 12.44 -17.40
CA ALA A 695 15.41 13.77 -17.82
C ALA A 695 13.95 13.77 -18.26
N VAL A 696 13.10 14.40 -17.45
CA VAL A 696 11.66 14.55 -17.67
C VAL A 696 11.38 15.89 -18.33
N PRO A 697 10.65 15.93 -19.46
CA PRO A 697 10.24 17.18 -20.07
C PRO A 697 9.17 17.91 -19.23
N ARG A 698 9.32 19.23 -19.11
CA ARG A 698 8.32 20.13 -18.50
C ARG A 698 7.20 20.43 -19.47
#